data_AF-A0A7X3TCN5-F1
#
_entry.id   AF-A0A7X3TCN5-F1
#
_cell.length_a   1.000
_cell.length_b   1.000
_cell.length_c   1.000
_cell.angle_alpha   90.00
_cell.angle_beta   90.00
_cell.angle_gamma   90.00
#
_symmetry.space_group_name_H-M   'P 1'
#
loop_
_entity.id
_entity.type
_entity.pdbx_description
1 polymer ?
#
loop_
_entity_poly.entity_id
_entity_poly.type
_entity_poly.pdbx_seq_one_letter_code
_entity_poly.pdbx_strand_id
1 'polypeptide(L)'
;MQSVKIQHIFIYTPMLCLMAFLMFPLTAPAQNVTIPDANLRAAIAETLGKEPNSQITRADMRRLTRLDAHNSDITDLTGLEFATNLNEIRANDNLIEDLSPLAELTQLNVIEFRHNVISDLSPLAGLINLNWLIVNDNLISDLSTLADLTHLHGLEISHNAISDFSPLAGLTKLENIWLSENPIADLSEFIGLTSLRRFQSWGTPVFNLSALTELPKLQVLDICGGDIFDISPLGDLTNLSELYLVGNEITDISPLANLTGLKRLSLEHNQVQDVSPLAALHNLTWIELSENEILDFSPLDALPKSVAIVKNNNPGFRRDPKKIDGPWLWMIVPTGRLPGSIAAASGRDFLSVASGQQTTEAQIATQGATEGDQVGDKVWTVGRLSRSGPNNINDMVNATGLGTDNIDFHVAYGSIALNAPSQQSTRLFIGSGDAVKVWLNGTMVHNKPVDRDSDGYQEDIPVTLKQGENILLVAVYEGDGWWSGFFGLESTDYTPYLPNPIVVPVGQQRVADVDSDGVVSILDMILVSRHLGRIKITQPQMDINNDGKINISDLILVARSMDTEAGAAPSALTPDISARVQAWIAQAEAADDGSLVFRQGIANLKRLLAALIPERTDLLANYPNPFNPETWIPYQLAKSAKVSVRIYDATGALVRTLALGHQTAGIYQEKSRAAYWDGKNELGESVASGIYFYMLIAGDFTATRKMLIRK
;
A
#
# COMPACT_ATOMS: atom_id res chain seq x y z
N MET A 1 -2.04 124.35 48.38
CA MET A 1 -1.63 124.19 46.97
C MET A 1 -0.48 123.19 46.93
N GLN A 2 -0.55 122.24 45.98
CA GLN A 2 0.48 121.25 45.60
C GLN A 2 0.75 120.17 46.67
N SER A 3 0.17 118.98 46.56
CA SER A 3 0.61 117.84 45.73
C SER A 3 2.07 117.43 45.94
N VAL A 4 2.32 116.47 46.83
CA VAL A 4 3.38 115.46 46.62
C VAL A 4 2.90 114.12 47.18
N LYS A 5 3.00 113.11 46.30
CA LYS A 5 2.80 111.67 46.51
C LYS A 5 3.84 111.13 47.48
N ILE A 6 3.46 110.27 48.43
CA ILE A 6 4.29 109.13 48.87
C ILE A 6 3.37 107.94 49.17
N GLN A 7 3.66 106.82 48.51
CA GLN A 7 2.95 105.55 48.53
C GLN A 7 2.99 104.88 49.90
N HIS A 8 1.84 104.39 50.38
CA HIS A 8 1.73 103.26 51.30
C HIS A 8 0.61 102.35 50.79
N ILE A 9 0.96 101.10 50.51
CA ILE A 9 0.09 100.04 49.98
C ILE A 9 -0.71 99.46 51.15
N PHE A 10 -2.04 99.53 51.11
CA PHE A 10 -2.98 98.64 51.81
C PHE A 10 -4.45 98.93 51.41
N ILE A 11 -5.07 98.05 50.60
CA ILE A 11 -6.53 97.78 50.47
C ILE A 11 -6.64 96.33 49.93
N TYR A 12 -7.06 95.32 50.70
CA TYR A 12 -8.42 94.77 50.89
C TYR A 12 -9.17 94.24 49.63
N THR A 13 -9.22 92.89 49.53
CA THR A 13 -10.28 91.99 48.95
C THR A 13 -10.62 92.00 47.44
N PRO A 14 -11.25 90.95 46.84
CA PRO A 14 -11.32 89.51 47.17
C PRO A 14 -11.15 88.57 45.93
N MET A 15 -10.55 87.37 46.08
CA MET A 15 -10.83 86.23 45.18
C MET A 15 -10.19 84.98 45.76
N LEU A 16 -10.93 84.13 46.47
CA LEU A 16 -10.55 82.71 46.61
C LEU A 16 -11.70 81.89 47.19
N CYS A 17 -11.92 80.73 46.55
CA CYS A 17 -12.63 79.56 47.07
C CYS A 17 -14.17 79.64 47.19
N LEU A 18 -14.84 79.55 46.04
CA LEU A 18 -16.11 78.84 45.93
C LEU A 18 -15.99 77.84 44.76
N MET A 19 -16.50 76.62 44.95
CA MET A 19 -16.46 75.45 44.05
C MET A 19 -15.23 74.54 44.13
N ALA A 20 -15.24 73.67 45.15
CA ALA A 20 -14.73 72.30 45.01
C ALA A 20 -15.53 71.35 45.93
N PHE A 21 -16.85 71.31 45.77
CA PHE A 21 -17.61 70.09 46.04
C PHE A 21 -17.56 69.27 44.74
N LEU A 22 -16.38 68.69 44.46
CA LEU A 22 -16.29 67.63 43.47
C LEU A 22 -16.88 66.39 44.11
N MET A 23 -18.04 65.99 43.58
CA MET A 23 -18.58 64.66 43.70
C MET A 23 -17.44 63.66 43.50
N PHE A 24 -16.98 63.03 44.58
CA PHE A 24 -16.42 61.70 44.42
C PHE A 24 -17.60 60.83 43.98
N PRO A 25 -17.60 60.21 42.78
CA PRO A 25 -18.46 59.07 42.60
C PRO A 25 -18.08 58.11 43.72
N LEU A 26 -19.04 57.72 44.56
CA LEU A 26 -18.87 56.52 45.36
C LEU A 26 -18.60 55.40 44.35
N THR A 27 -17.34 55.08 44.09
CA THR A 27 -16.96 53.82 43.47
C THR A 27 -17.44 52.76 44.44
N ALA A 28 -18.54 52.09 44.08
CA ALA A 28 -18.97 50.89 44.76
C ALA A 28 -17.74 49.97 44.93
N PRO A 29 -17.54 49.36 46.11
CA PRO A 29 -16.39 48.48 46.32
C PRO A 29 -16.35 47.45 45.20
N ALA A 30 -15.18 47.28 44.60
CA ALA A 30 -15.01 46.34 43.51
C ALA A 30 -15.40 44.94 44.00
N GLN A 31 -16.50 44.42 43.49
CA GLN A 31 -17.03 43.13 43.90
C GLN A 31 -16.18 42.05 43.25
N ASN A 32 -15.33 41.40 44.04
CA ASN A 32 -14.47 40.30 43.59
C ASN A 32 -15.32 39.11 43.13
N VAL A 33 -14.86 38.45 42.07
CA VAL A 33 -15.46 37.24 41.52
C VAL A 33 -14.66 36.05 42.00
N THR A 34 -15.34 35.03 42.51
CA THR A 34 -14.72 33.77 42.89
C THR A 34 -14.58 32.91 41.64
N ILE A 35 -13.33 32.57 41.30
CA ILE A 35 -12.98 31.64 40.21
C ILE A 35 -12.15 30.52 40.86
N PRO A 36 -12.79 29.40 41.24
CA PRO A 36 -12.15 28.32 42.00
C PRO A 36 -11.02 27.66 41.22
N ASP A 37 -11.25 27.39 39.93
CA ASP A 37 -10.25 26.82 39.03
C ASP A 37 -9.10 27.82 38.79
N ALA A 38 -7.90 27.41 39.20
CA ALA A 38 -6.73 28.27 39.14
C ALA A 38 -6.28 28.53 37.69
N ASN A 39 -6.50 27.57 36.80
CA ASN A 39 -6.08 27.66 35.39
C ASN A 39 -7.05 28.55 34.61
N LEU A 40 -8.36 28.42 34.86
CA LEU A 40 -9.37 29.35 34.33
C LEU A 40 -9.10 30.78 34.83
N ARG A 41 -8.81 30.93 36.13
CA ARG A 41 -8.48 32.24 36.70
C ARG A 41 -7.25 32.85 36.03
N ALA A 42 -6.22 32.04 35.77
CA ALA A 42 -5.01 32.48 35.08
C ALA A 42 -5.31 32.90 33.63
N ALA A 43 -6.09 32.11 32.88
CA ALA A 43 -6.49 32.42 31.51
C ALA A 43 -7.31 33.72 31.43
N ILE A 44 -8.24 33.93 32.37
CA ILE A 44 -8.99 35.19 32.49
C ILE A 44 -8.07 36.37 32.81
N ALA A 45 -7.16 36.21 33.77
CA ALA A 45 -6.22 37.25 34.15
C ALA A 45 -5.33 37.65 32.96
N GLU A 46 -4.79 36.68 32.24
CA GLU A 46 -3.99 36.88 31.03
C GLU A 46 -4.78 37.63 29.96
N THR A 47 -6.01 37.19 29.67
CA THR A 47 -6.91 37.84 28.69
C THR A 47 -7.19 39.31 29.07
N LEU A 48 -7.27 39.61 30.36
CA LEU A 48 -7.48 40.97 30.87
C LEU A 48 -6.19 41.80 30.97
N GLY A 49 -5.02 41.22 30.67
CA GLY A 49 -3.71 41.85 30.83
C GLY A 49 -3.33 42.10 32.28
N LYS A 50 -3.73 41.19 33.18
CA LYS A 50 -3.46 41.26 34.63
C LYS A 50 -2.52 40.13 35.05
N GLU A 51 -1.81 40.36 36.15
CA GLU A 51 -0.95 39.33 36.77
C GLU A 51 -1.78 38.09 37.18
N PRO A 52 -1.25 36.85 37.05
CA PRO A 52 -2.01 35.60 37.24
C PRO A 52 -2.75 35.44 38.58
N ASN A 53 -2.27 36.11 39.64
CA ASN A 53 -2.85 36.06 40.99
C ASN A 53 -3.56 37.36 41.40
N SER A 54 -3.73 38.29 40.45
CA SER A 54 -4.44 39.53 40.72
C SER A 54 -5.93 39.28 40.96
N GLN A 55 -6.57 40.17 41.72
CA GLN A 55 -8.00 40.09 41.94
C GLN A 55 -8.76 40.39 40.64
N ILE A 56 -9.70 39.51 40.30
CA ILE A 56 -10.64 39.67 39.20
C ILE A 56 -11.98 40.13 39.77
N THR A 57 -12.47 41.26 39.28
CA THR A 57 -13.69 41.92 39.76
C THR A 57 -14.81 41.75 38.72
N ARG A 58 -16.07 41.97 39.12
CA ARG A 58 -17.20 41.97 38.17
C ARG A 58 -17.03 43.00 37.04
N ALA A 59 -16.38 44.13 37.32
CA ALA A 59 -16.08 45.13 36.30
C ALA A 59 -15.04 44.62 35.29
N ASP A 60 -14.07 43.82 35.76
CA ASP A 60 -13.12 43.15 34.87
C ASP A 60 -13.82 42.11 34.00
N MET A 61 -14.67 41.24 34.58
CA MET A 61 -15.39 40.20 33.83
C MET A 61 -16.25 40.78 32.70
N ARG A 62 -16.89 41.94 32.91
CA ARG A 62 -17.65 42.64 31.83
C ARG A 62 -16.80 43.14 30.68
N ARG A 63 -15.47 43.20 30.82
CA ARG A 63 -14.55 43.55 29.72
C ARG A 63 -14.19 42.35 28.86
N LEU A 64 -14.42 41.12 29.35
CA LEU A 64 -14.24 39.92 28.55
C LEU A 64 -15.28 39.89 27.44
N THR A 65 -14.79 39.86 26.21
CA THR A 65 -15.57 39.67 24.98
C THR A 65 -15.17 38.39 24.26
N ARG A 66 -13.93 37.95 24.45
CA ARG A 66 -13.37 36.69 23.97
C ARG A 66 -12.51 36.07 25.07
N LEU A 67 -12.52 34.75 25.20
CA LEU A 67 -11.64 33.99 26.10
C LEU A 67 -11.08 32.78 25.36
N ASP A 68 -9.75 32.70 25.25
CA ASP A 68 -9.02 31.53 24.76
C ASP A 68 -8.33 30.86 25.97
N ALA A 69 -8.65 29.58 26.22
CA ALA A 69 -8.20 28.82 27.39
C ALA A 69 -7.98 27.33 27.05
N HIS A 70 -7.30 27.07 25.93
CA HIS A 70 -7.01 25.72 25.45
C HIS A 70 -5.97 25.01 26.32
N ASN A 71 -6.04 23.67 26.40
CA ASN A 71 -4.98 22.82 26.96
C ASN A 71 -4.45 23.32 28.31
N SER A 72 -5.38 23.59 29.23
CA SER A 72 -5.10 24.28 30.50
C SER A 72 -5.57 23.48 31.71
N ASP A 73 -5.94 22.20 31.55
CA ASP A 73 -6.46 21.35 32.62
C ASP A 73 -7.64 21.99 33.40
N ILE A 74 -8.49 22.78 32.71
CA ILE A 74 -9.64 23.45 33.31
C ILE A 74 -10.75 22.43 33.54
N THR A 75 -11.36 22.48 34.73
CA THR A 75 -12.44 21.57 35.13
C THR A 75 -13.71 22.31 35.55
N ASP A 76 -13.59 23.55 36.05
CA ASP A 76 -14.70 24.31 36.63
C ASP A 76 -14.77 25.71 36.02
N LEU A 77 -15.90 26.01 35.36
CA LEU A 77 -16.20 27.28 34.69
C LEU A 77 -16.76 28.37 35.63
N THR A 78 -16.91 28.08 36.93
CA THR A 78 -17.47 29.01 37.92
C THR A 78 -16.74 30.35 37.91
N GLY A 79 -17.53 31.43 37.88
CA GLY A 79 -17.09 32.81 37.78
C GLY A 79 -17.35 33.41 36.38
N LEU A 80 -17.46 32.58 35.33
CA LEU A 80 -17.78 33.05 33.99
C LEU A 80 -19.20 33.62 33.85
N GLU A 81 -20.13 33.31 34.75
CA GLU A 81 -21.48 33.87 34.75
C GLU A 81 -21.50 35.41 34.88
N PHE A 82 -20.39 36.02 35.32
CA PHE A 82 -20.22 37.47 35.40
C PHE A 82 -19.65 38.11 34.12
N ALA A 83 -19.20 37.31 33.15
CA ALA A 83 -18.67 37.78 31.86
C ALA A 83 -19.79 38.05 30.85
N THR A 84 -20.75 38.90 31.21
CA THR A 84 -22.02 39.08 30.47
C THR A 84 -21.87 39.64 29.05
N ASN A 85 -20.68 40.12 28.68
CA ASN A 85 -20.37 40.61 27.32
C ASN A 85 -19.53 39.61 26.52
N LEU A 86 -19.29 38.40 27.07
CA LEU A 86 -18.55 37.34 26.42
C LEU A 86 -19.32 36.90 25.17
N ASN A 87 -18.64 37.00 24.03
CA ASN A 87 -19.17 36.67 22.72
C ASN A 87 -18.55 35.38 22.16
N GLU A 88 -17.31 35.10 22.52
CA GLU A 88 -16.58 33.92 22.07
C GLU A 88 -15.82 33.28 23.23
N ILE A 89 -15.99 31.97 23.40
CA ILE A 89 -15.21 31.18 24.35
C ILE A 89 -14.65 29.96 23.66
N ARG A 90 -13.33 29.76 23.82
CA ARG A 90 -12.61 28.60 23.31
C ARG A 90 -11.82 27.95 24.43
N ALA A 91 -12.16 26.71 24.77
CA ALA A 91 -11.48 25.94 25.82
C ALA A 91 -11.34 24.46 25.42
N ASN A 92 -10.89 24.22 24.18
CA ASN A 92 -10.55 22.87 23.71
C ASN A 92 -9.46 22.20 24.58
N ASP A 93 -9.46 20.87 24.62
CA ASP A 93 -8.46 20.05 25.32
C ASP A 93 -8.40 20.36 26.83
N ASN A 94 -9.54 20.24 27.50
CA ASN A 94 -9.67 20.42 28.94
C ASN A 94 -10.49 19.26 29.54
N LEU A 95 -10.98 19.43 30.77
CA LEU A 95 -11.76 18.44 31.51
C LEU A 95 -13.09 19.05 31.98
N ILE A 96 -13.68 19.93 31.16
CA ILE A 96 -14.93 20.62 31.46
C ILE A 96 -16.10 19.63 31.32
N GLU A 97 -16.94 19.57 32.34
CA GLU A 97 -18.18 18.78 32.36
C GLU A 97 -19.42 19.69 32.46
N ASP A 98 -19.39 20.66 33.37
CA ASP A 98 -20.53 21.52 33.69
C ASP A 98 -20.51 22.85 32.92
N LEU A 99 -21.53 23.05 32.10
CA LEU A 99 -21.75 24.28 31.33
C LEU A 99 -22.67 25.29 32.03
N SER A 100 -23.16 25.00 33.23
CA SER A 100 -24.08 25.87 33.97
C SER A 100 -23.62 27.33 34.13
N PRO A 101 -22.31 27.64 34.29
CA PRO A 101 -21.85 29.04 34.37
C PRO A 101 -22.07 29.85 33.08
N LEU A 102 -22.37 29.19 31.95
CA LEU A 102 -22.60 29.84 30.66
C LEU A 102 -24.08 30.17 30.39
N ALA A 103 -25.01 29.65 31.20
CA ALA A 103 -26.44 29.62 30.84
C ALA A 103 -27.07 30.99 30.55
N GLU A 104 -26.59 32.04 31.23
CA GLU A 104 -27.13 33.40 31.10
C GLU A 104 -26.27 34.30 30.18
N LEU A 105 -25.22 33.75 29.55
CA LEU A 105 -24.30 34.50 28.68
C LEU A 105 -24.87 34.63 27.26
N THR A 106 -26.05 35.23 27.15
CA THR A 106 -26.85 35.34 25.91
C THR A 106 -26.17 36.10 24.75
N GLN A 107 -25.02 36.74 24.99
CA GLN A 107 -24.19 37.36 23.95
C GLN A 107 -23.24 36.37 23.26
N LEU A 108 -23.13 35.14 23.77
CA LEU A 108 -22.31 34.08 23.18
C LEU A 108 -22.77 33.80 21.75
N ASN A 109 -21.82 33.90 20.84
CA ASN A 109 -21.95 33.64 19.43
C ASN A 109 -21.13 32.42 19.00
N VAL A 110 -19.98 32.18 19.65
CA VAL A 110 -19.10 31.05 19.34
C VAL A 110 -18.70 30.34 20.63
N ILE A 111 -18.89 29.02 20.66
CA ILE A 111 -18.42 28.13 21.73
C ILE A 111 -17.57 27.03 21.10
N GLU A 112 -16.33 26.88 21.54
CA GLU A 112 -15.43 25.78 21.16
C GLU A 112 -14.93 25.03 22.40
N PHE A 113 -15.45 23.81 22.61
CA PHE A 113 -15.08 22.91 23.69
C PHE A 113 -14.76 21.50 23.18
N ARG A 114 -14.01 21.41 22.09
CA ARG A 114 -13.49 20.12 21.60
C ARG A 114 -12.69 19.40 22.69
N HIS A 115 -12.79 18.08 22.78
CA HIS A 115 -11.97 17.25 23.68
C HIS A 115 -12.13 17.69 25.14
N ASN A 116 -13.33 17.48 25.66
CA ASN A 116 -13.73 17.68 27.05
C ASN A 116 -14.54 16.47 27.51
N VAL A 117 -15.29 16.59 28.62
CA VAL A 117 -16.14 15.51 29.15
C VAL A 117 -17.61 15.94 29.25
N ILE A 118 -18.04 16.83 28.34
CA ILE A 118 -19.39 17.37 28.31
C ILE A 118 -20.38 16.29 27.88
N SER A 119 -21.47 16.14 28.61
CA SER A 119 -22.59 15.26 28.25
C SER A 119 -23.95 15.98 28.20
N ASP A 120 -24.08 17.09 28.93
CA ASP A 120 -25.31 17.88 29.03
C ASP A 120 -25.17 19.24 28.34
N LEU A 121 -25.99 19.46 27.32
CA LEU A 121 -26.08 20.75 26.61
C LEU A 121 -27.20 21.65 27.15
N SER A 122 -28.02 21.20 28.11
CA SER A 122 -29.17 21.94 28.63
C SER A 122 -28.87 23.38 29.08
N PRO A 123 -27.69 23.71 29.64
CA PRO A 123 -27.35 25.10 29.97
C PRO A 123 -27.34 26.03 28.74
N LEU A 124 -27.19 25.51 27.52
CA LEU A 124 -27.09 26.32 26.31
C LEU A 124 -28.46 26.73 25.73
N ALA A 125 -29.59 26.26 26.28
CA ALA A 125 -30.93 26.48 25.73
C ALA A 125 -31.30 27.96 25.53
N GLY A 126 -30.80 28.85 26.39
CA GLY A 126 -31.07 30.29 26.32
C GLY A 126 -30.18 31.06 25.35
N LEU A 127 -29.16 30.43 24.76
CA LEU A 127 -28.12 31.09 23.97
C LEU A 127 -28.55 31.28 22.51
N ILE A 128 -29.70 31.92 22.29
CA ILE A 128 -30.35 32.06 20.98
C ILE A 128 -29.54 32.81 19.91
N ASN A 129 -28.44 33.48 20.30
CA ASN A 129 -27.51 34.18 19.39
C ASN A 129 -26.32 33.31 18.97
N LEU A 130 -26.27 32.05 19.43
CA LEU A 130 -25.21 31.11 19.10
C LEU A 130 -25.22 30.84 17.60
N ASN A 131 -24.05 31.04 17.01
CA ASN A 131 -23.81 30.96 15.58
C ASN A 131 -22.93 29.75 15.24
N TRP A 132 -21.94 29.46 16.09
CA TRP A 132 -21.08 28.29 16.01
C TRP A 132 -21.01 27.55 17.34
N LEU A 133 -21.23 26.24 17.27
CA LEU A 133 -21.03 25.32 18.39
C LEU A 133 -20.09 24.20 17.96
N ILE A 134 -18.92 24.12 18.59
CA ILE A 134 -17.90 23.11 18.34
C ILE A 134 -17.70 22.32 19.64
N VAL A 135 -18.15 21.07 19.65
CA VAL A 135 -18.14 20.17 20.81
C VAL A 135 -17.74 18.74 20.40
N ASN A 136 -16.86 18.63 19.39
CA ASN A 136 -16.29 17.33 19.00
C ASN A 136 -15.58 16.66 20.18
N ASP A 137 -15.45 15.33 20.16
CA ASP A 137 -14.69 14.57 21.16
C ASP A 137 -15.22 14.83 22.59
N ASN A 138 -16.51 14.56 22.80
CA ASN A 138 -17.21 14.70 24.10
C ASN A 138 -18.09 13.46 24.36
N LEU A 139 -19.04 13.56 25.30
CA LEU A 139 -19.94 12.48 25.72
C LEU A 139 -21.42 12.82 25.46
N ILE A 140 -21.69 13.65 24.44
CA ILE A 140 -23.04 14.15 24.13
C ILE A 140 -23.86 13.04 23.45
N SER A 141 -25.12 12.92 23.82
CA SER A 141 -26.07 12.01 23.17
C SER A 141 -27.44 12.64 22.89
N ASP A 142 -27.80 13.72 23.59
CA ASP A 142 -29.07 14.43 23.43
C ASP A 142 -28.84 15.81 22.81
N LEU A 143 -29.50 16.07 21.67
CA LEU A 143 -29.47 17.34 20.95
C LEU A 143 -30.74 18.18 21.16
N SER A 144 -31.67 17.77 22.02
CA SER A 144 -32.96 18.43 22.24
C SER A 144 -32.84 19.93 22.49
N THR A 145 -31.81 20.35 23.24
CA THR A 145 -31.47 21.75 23.54
C THR A 145 -31.24 22.59 22.27
N LEU A 146 -30.74 21.99 21.19
CA LEU A 146 -30.38 22.72 19.97
C LEU A 146 -31.60 23.10 19.12
N ALA A 147 -32.79 22.53 19.37
CA ALA A 147 -33.97 22.71 18.51
C ALA A 147 -34.39 24.18 18.33
N ASP A 148 -34.22 25.01 19.37
CA ASP A 148 -34.58 26.42 19.37
C ASP A 148 -33.44 27.37 18.97
N LEU A 149 -32.22 26.85 18.78
CA LEU A 149 -31.02 27.63 18.42
C LEU A 149 -30.96 27.94 16.92
N THR A 150 -32.04 28.52 16.41
CA THR A 150 -32.31 28.79 14.98
C THR A 150 -31.35 29.78 14.30
N HIS A 151 -30.39 30.35 15.03
CA HIS A 151 -29.32 31.21 14.50
C HIS A 151 -28.00 30.46 14.22
N LEU A 152 -27.94 29.15 14.52
CA LEU A 152 -26.77 28.34 14.22
C LEU A 152 -26.49 28.28 12.71
N HIS A 153 -25.24 28.57 12.33
CA HIS A 153 -24.72 28.41 10.98
C HIS A 153 -23.67 27.29 10.89
N GLY A 154 -23.00 26.95 11.99
CA GLY A 154 -22.03 25.86 12.06
C GLY A 154 -22.20 25.00 13.31
N LEU A 155 -22.18 23.68 13.12
CA LEU A 155 -22.27 22.69 14.19
C LEU A 155 -21.23 21.59 13.99
N GLU A 156 -20.31 21.44 14.94
CA GLU A 156 -19.33 20.35 14.97
C GLU A 156 -19.56 19.48 16.22
N ILE A 157 -20.02 18.25 16.00
CA ILE A 157 -20.47 17.29 17.01
C ILE A 157 -19.87 15.89 16.77
N SER A 158 -18.75 15.82 16.04
CA SER A 158 -18.08 14.56 15.72
C SER A 158 -17.55 13.87 16.98
N HIS A 159 -17.39 12.54 16.95
CA HIS A 159 -16.90 11.75 18.10
C HIS A 159 -17.73 11.99 19.38
N ASN A 160 -19.03 11.67 19.28
CA ASN A 160 -19.99 11.71 20.38
C ASN A 160 -20.85 10.42 20.34
N ALA A 161 -21.96 10.38 21.09
CA ALA A 161 -22.88 9.25 21.15
C ALA A 161 -24.29 9.60 20.63
N ILE A 162 -24.37 10.44 19.59
CA ILE A 162 -25.62 10.98 19.06
C ILE A 162 -26.25 10.00 18.06
N SER A 163 -27.52 9.68 18.26
CA SER A 163 -28.29 8.82 17.35
C SER A 163 -29.60 9.43 16.85
N ASP A 164 -30.07 10.49 17.52
CA ASP A 164 -31.27 11.24 17.13
C ASP A 164 -30.88 12.64 16.68
N PHE A 165 -31.08 12.91 15.40
CA PHE A 165 -30.82 14.21 14.78
C PHE A 165 -32.11 15.01 14.50
N SER A 166 -33.29 14.50 14.89
CA SER A 166 -34.57 15.20 14.72
C SER A 166 -34.61 16.61 15.35
N PRO A 167 -33.90 16.92 16.45
CA PRO A 167 -33.83 18.29 16.96
C PRO A 167 -33.23 19.29 15.97
N LEU A 168 -32.46 18.83 14.97
CA LEU A 168 -31.82 19.71 13.99
C LEU A 168 -32.78 20.13 12.86
N ALA A 169 -33.90 19.45 12.66
CA ALA A 169 -34.77 19.62 11.48
C ALA A 169 -35.23 21.07 11.23
N GLY A 170 -35.36 21.87 12.29
CA GLY A 170 -35.78 23.28 12.24
C GLY A 170 -34.65 24.29 11.98
N LEU A 171 -33.38 23.87 11.96
CA LEU A 171 -32.21 24.76 11.88
C LEU A 171 -31.92 25.19 10.44
N THR A 172 -32.89 25.86 9.82
CA THR A 172 -32.88 26.27 8.40
C THR A 172 -31.74 27.22 7.99
N LYS A 173 -31.02 27.82 8.95
CA LYS A 173 -29.82 28.64 8.72
C LYS A 173 -28.50 27.88 8.78
N LEU A 174 -28.53 26.61 9.19
CA LEU A 174 -27.33 25.79 9.32
C LEU A 174 -26.69 25.61 7.94
N GLU A 175 -25.44 26.05 7.81
CA GLU A 175 -24.67 25.97 6.57
C GLU A 175 -23.62 24.85 6.62
N ASN A 176 -23.12 24.51 7.82
CA ASN A 176 -22.06 23.53 7.99
C ASN A 176 -22.38 22.57 9.13
N ILE A 177 -22.28 21.27 8.86
CA ILE A 177 -22.41 20.24 9.89
C ILE A 177 -21.31 19.18 9.74
N TRP A 178 -20.67 18.87 10.87
CA TRP A 178 -19.70 17.80 11.02
C TRP A 178 -20.17 16.87 12.14
N LEU A 179 -20.53 15.64 11.78
CA LEU A 179 -21.13 14.66 12.70
C LEU A 179 -20.44 13.29 12.64
N SER A 180 -19.22 13.24 12.12
CA SER A 180 -18.41 12.04 11.97
C SER A 180 -18.31 11.25 13.28
N GLU A 181 -18.16 9.92 13.17
CA GLU A 181 -17.90 9.03 14.32
C GLU A 181 -18.99 9.15 15.41
N ASN A 182 -20.25 9.19 14.96
CA ASN A 182 -21.45 8.98 15.77
C ASN A 182 -22.16 7.69 15.31
N PRO A 183 -23.08 7.14 16.12
CA PRO A 183 -24.00 6.09 15.68
C PRO A 183 -24.75 6.43 14.37
N ILE A 184 -25.32 5.40 13.72
CA ILE A 184 -26.07 5.46 12.44
C ILE A 184 -26.92 6.74 12.33
N ALA A 185 -26.80 7.43 11.19
CA ALA A 185 -27.59 8.62 10.90
C ALA A 185 -28.65 8.34 9.83
N ASP A 186 -29.93 8.54 10.19
CA ASP A 186 -30.99 8.70 9.21
C ASP A 186 -31.06 10.16 8.77
N LEU A 187 -30.82 10.41 7.48
CA LEU A 187 -30.85 11.76 6.90
C LEU A 187 -32.27 12.28 6.66
N SER A 188 -33.33 11.48 6.88
CA SER A 188 -34.71 11.92 6.65
C SER A 188 -35.06 13.23 7.37
N GLU A 189 -34.48 13.47 8.55
CA GLU A 189 -34.67 14.66 9.37
C GLU A 189 -33.94 15.91 8.84
N PHE A 190 -33.05 15.75 7.85
CA PHE A 190 -32.20 16.82 7.32
C PHE A 190 -32.88 17.58 6.18
N ILE A 191 -34.05 17.14 5.72
CA ILE A 191 -34.78 17.72 4.59
C ILE A 191 -35.08 19.21 4.77
N GLY A 192 -35.19 19.68 6.03
CA GLY A 192 -35.43 21.09 6.38
C GLY A 192 -34.18 21.99 6.33
N LEU A 193 -32.97 21.42 6.26
CA LEU A 193 -31.70 22.14 6.33
C LEU A 193 -31.31 22.81 5.00
N THR A 194 -32.25 23.52 4.38
CA THR A 194 -32.14 24.09 3.02
C THR A 194 -31.01 25.11 2.80
N SER A 195 -30.31 25.53 3.86
CA SER A 195 -29.12 26.37 3.77
C SER A 195 -27.80 25.60 3.79
N LEU A 196 -27.84 24.28 3.96
CA LEU A 196 -26.66 23.45 4.12
C LEU A 196 -25.74 23.51 2.89
N ARG A 197 -24.46 23.76 3.15
CA ARG A 197 -23.38 23.86 2.16
C ARG A 197 -22.33 22.78 2.36
N ARG A 198 -22.07 22.40 3.60
CA ARG A 198 -21.07 21.40 3.96
C ARG A 198 -21.67 20.36 4.90
N PHE A 199 -21.53 19.09 4.53
CA PHE A 199 -21.96 17.95 5.33
C PHE A 199 -20.83 16.93 5.38
N GLN A 200 -20.39 16.55 6.58
CA GLN A 200 -19.39 15.51 6.81
C GLN A 200 -19.86 14.49 7.84
N SER A 201 -19.76 13.21 7.49
CA SER A 201 -20.23 12.10 8.32
C SER A 201 -19.35 10.84 8.23
N TRP A 202 -18.04 10.97 8.01
CA TRP A 202 -17.12 9.81 8.03
C TRP A 202 -17.32 9.00 9.31
N GLY A 203 -17.40 7.66 9.21
CA GLY A 203 -17.53 6.79 10.37
C GLY A 203 -18.91 6.83 11.04
N THR A 204 -19.84 7.63 10.49
CA THR A 204 -21.26 7.61 10.85
C THR A 204 -22.03 6.96 9.70
N PRO A 205 -22.49 5.70 9.84
CA PRO A 205 -23.11 4.98 8.72
C PRO A 205 -24.35 5.72 8.21
N VAL A 206 -24.33 6.06 6.92
CA VAL A 206 -25.46 6.66 6.19
C VAL A 206 -25.77 5.74 5.02
N PHE A 207 -27.00 5.21 4.97
CA PHE A 207 -27.39 4.25 3.92
C PHE A 207 -28.31 4.85 2.85
N ASN A 208 -28.96 5.99 3.14
CA ASN A 208 -30.00 6.57 2.28
C ASN A 208 -29.77 8.06 2.08
N LEU A 209 -29.58 8.45 0.81
CA LEU A 209 -29.29 9.83 0.42
C LEU A 209 -30.52 10.61 -0.08
N SER A 210 -31.73 10.03 -0.04
CA SER A 210 -32.95 10.64 -0.60
C SER A 210 -33.22 12.05 -0.08
N ALA A 211 -32.96 12.32 1.20
CA ALA A 211 -33.15 13.63 1.80
C ALA A 211 -32.23 14.72 1.20
N LEU A 212 -31.11 14.35 0.60
CA LEU A 212 -30.16 15.30 0.00
C LEU A 212 -30.72 15.98 -1.26
N THR A 213 -31.72 15.38 -1.93
CA THR A 213 -32.38 15.97 -3.11
C THR A 213 -32.96 17.37 -2.85
N GLU A 214 -33.38 17.63 -1.61
CA GLU A 214 -33.98 18.89 -1.17
C GLU A 214 -32.94 19.91 -0.65
N LEU A 215 -31.64 19.62 -0.80
CA LEU A 215 -30.54 20.45 -0.28
C LEU A 215 -29.70 21.08 -1.42
N PRO A 216 -30.29 21.95 -2.27
CA PRO A 216 -29.67 22.41 -3.52
C PRO A 216 -28.44 23.31 -3.33
N LYS A 217 -28.17 23.78 -2.11
CA LYS A 217 -27.00 24.64 -1.78
C LYS A 217 -25.76 23.85 -1.38
N LEU A 218 -25.83 22.52 -1.33
CA LEU A 218 -24.68 21.69 -0.98
C LEU A 218 -23.52 21.94 -1.95
N GLN A 219 -22.34 22.14 -1.35
CA GLN A 219 -21.08 22.42 -2.03
C GLN A 219 -20.02 21.37 -1.70
N VAL A 220 -20.02 20.86 -0.46
CA VAL A 220 -19.12 19.81 0.00
C VAL A 220 -19.92 18.73 0.68
N LEU A 221 -19.78 17.51 0.16
CA LEU A 221 -20.39 16.32 0.71
C LEU A 221 -19.30 15.28 0.97
N ASP A 222 -19.18 14.85 2.22
CA ASP A 222 -18.22 13.84 2.66
C ASP A 222 -18.95 12.76 3.47
N ILE A 223 -19.24 11.64 2.81
CA ILE A 223 -19.94 10.49 3.39
C ILE A 223 -19.11 9.26 3.09
N CYS A 224 -18.23 8.92 4.03
CA CYS A 224 -17.32 7.80 3.89
C CYS A 224 -17.74 6.65 4.81
N GLY A 225 -17.89 5.46 4.25
CA GLY A 225 -18.51 4.32 4.91
C GLY A 225 -20.03 4.44 5.01
N GLY A 226 -20.73 3.31 4.99
CA GLY A 226 -22.20 3.28 5.10
C GLY A 226 -22.92 2.46 4.02
N ASP A 227 -22.21 1.58 3.30
CA ASP A 227 -22.78 0.65 2.33
C ASP A 227 -23.67 1.33 1.26
N ILE A 228 -23.34 2.58 0.89
CA ILE A 228 -24.10 3.33 -0.11
C ILE A 228 -23.88 2.70 -1.48
N PHE A 229 -24.95 2.29 -2.14
CA PHE A 229 -24.90 1.81 -3.52
C PHE A 229 -25.67 2.71 -4.50
N ASP A 230 -26.64 3.49 -4.02
CA ASP A 230 -27.48 4.39 -4.83
C ASP A 230 -27.13 5.86 -4.55
N ILE A 231 -26.54 6.51 -5.55
CA ILE A 231 -26.21 7.94 -5.54
C ILE A 231 -27.07 8.76 -6.51
N SER A 232 -28.18 8.21 -7.00
CA SER A 232 -29.15 8.95 -7.82
C SER A 232 -29.67 10.24 -7.16
N PRO A 233 -29.83 10.33 -5.82
CA PRO A 233 -30.21 11.59 -5.16
C PRO A 233 -29.23 12.76 -5.37
N LEU A 234 -27.99 12.48 -5.79
CA LEU A 234 -26.98 13.52 -6.00
C LEU A 234 -27.07 14.20 -7.38
N GLY A 235 -27.81 13.62 -8.34
CA GLY A 235 -27.71 13.98 -9.76
C GLY A 235 -28.05 15.43 -10.12
N ASP A 236 -28.88 16.09 -9.29
CA ASP A 236 -29.32 17.47 -9.49
C ASP A 236 -28.59 18.48 -8.58
N LEU A 237 -27.64 18.02 -7.74
CA LEU A 237 -26.89 18.88 -6.81
C LEU A 237 -25.73 19.62 -7.50
N THR A 238 -26.05 20.40 -8.54
CA THR A 238 -25.07 21.03 -9.44
C THR A 238 -24.15 22.06 -8.77
N ASN A 239 -24.43 22.46 -7.52
CA ASN A 239 -23.57 23.33 -6.72
C ASN A 239 -22.43 22.57 -6.01
N LEU A 240 -22.41 21.24 -6.06
CA LEU A 240 -21.33 20.42 -5.52
C LEU A 240 -20.00 20.78 -6.18
N SER A 241 -19.03 21.10 -5.34
CA SER A 241 -17.64 21.40 -5.68
C SER A 241 -16.72 20.28 -5.19
N GLU A 242 -17.05 19.62 -4.09
CA GLU A 242 -16.26 18.54 -3.52
C GLU A 242 -17.17 17.39 -3.08
N LEU A 243 -16.83 16.17 -3.50
CA LEU A 243 -17.59 14.97 -3.21
C LEU A 243 -16.64 13.84 -2.80
N TYR A 244 -16.82 13.32 -1.59
CA TYR A 244 -16.04 12.22 -1.03
C TYR A 244 -17.01 11.11 -0.61
N LEU A 245 -16.88 9.94 -1.24
CA LEU A 245 -17.75 8.78 -1.03
C LEU A 245 -16.92 7.51 -0.78
N VAL A 246 -15.83 7.65 -0.02
CA VAL A 246 -14.85 6.58 0.20
C VAL A 246 -15.47 5.40 0.96
N GLY A 247 -15.16 4.16 0.56
CA GLY A 247 -15.53 2.98 1.34
C GLY A 247 -17.01 2.64 1.30
N ASN A 248 -17.64 2.75 0.13
CA ASN A 248 -19.05 2.42 -0.09
C ASN A 248 -19.21 1.25 -1.09
N GLU A 249 -20.44 0.97 -1.54
CA GLU A 249 -20.78 -0.10 -2.50
C GLU A 249 -21.22 0.48 -3.87
N ILE A 250 -20.66 1.63 -4.27
CA ILE A 250 -21.09 2.34 -5.47
C ILE A 250 -20.57 1.62 -6.72
N THR A 251 -21.48 1.34 -7.66
CA THR A 251 -21.18 0.76 -8.98
C THR A 251 -21.51 1.72 -10.12
N ASP A 252 -22.70 2.35 -10.06
CA ASP A 252 -23.19 3.29 -11.06
C ASP A 252 -22.90 4.74 -10.65
N ILE A 253 -22.05 5.40 -11.44
CA ILE A 253 -21.71 6.82 -11.27
C ILE A 253 -22.33 7.73 -12.34
N SER A 254 -23.30 7.23 -13.11
CA SER A 254 -24.04 8.04 -14.08
C SER A 254 -24.71 9.30 -13.50
N PRO A 255 -25.19 9.33 -12.23
CA PRO A 255 -25.73 10.56 -11.65
C PRO A 255 -24.71 11.71 -11.57
N LEU A 256 -23.40 11.41 -11.56
CA LEU A 256 -22.36 12.44 -11.45
C LEU A 256 -22.15 13.23 -12.75
N ALA A 257 -22.67 12.76 -13.90
CA ALA A 257 -22.37 13.31 -15.22
C ALA A 257 -22.72 14.81 -15.38
N ASN A 258 -23.72 15.29 -14.65
CA ASN A 258 -24.19 16.68 -14.72
C ASN A 258 -23.55 17.61 -13.68
N LEU A 259 -22.71 17.09 -12.79
CA LEU A 259 -22.10 17.85 -11.70
C LEU A 259 -20.85 18.62 -12.18
N THR A 260 -21.00 19.40 -13.26
CA THR A 260 -19.90 20.09 -13.95
C THR A 260 -19.17 21.13 -13.09
N GLY A 261 -19.71 21.48 -11.92
CA GLY A 261 -19.07 22.31 -10.91
C GLY A 261 -18.02 21.59 -10.04
N LEU A 262 -17.96 20.26 -10.09
CA LEU A 262 -17.05 19.46 -9.25
C LEU A 262 -15.58 19.78 -9.55
N LYS A 263 -14.82 19.96 -8.46
CA LYS A 263 -13.37 20.20 -8.44
C LYS A 263 -12.57 19.07 -7.81
N ARG A 264 -13.16 18.38 -6.84
CA ARG A 264 -12.55 17.25 -6.13
C ARG A 264 -13.55 16.12 -6.01
N LEU A 265 -13.12 14.92 -6.38
CA LEU A 265 -13.92 13.71 -6.31
C LEU A 265 -13.09 12.57 -5.71
N SER A 266 -13.60 11.93 -4.67
CA SER A 266 -13.07 10.64 -4.20
C SER A 266 -14.14 9.58 -4.26
N LEU A 267 -13.83 8.51 -4.99
CA LEU A 267 -14.61 7.27 -5.06
C LEU A 267 -13.74 6.09 -4.60
N GLU A 268 -12.71 6.33 -3.79
CA GLU A 268 -11.82 5.28 -3.29
C GLU A 268 -12.58 4.15 -2.61
N HIS A 269 -12.14 2.90 -2.80
CA HIS A 269 -12.71 1.73 -2.13
C HIS A 269 -14.23 1.60 -2.42
N ASN A 270 -14.57 1.48 -3.70
CA ASN A 270 -15.93 1.24 -4.22
C ASN A 270 -15.89 0.12 -5.27
N GLN A 271 -16.97 -0.06 -6.03
CA GLN A 271 -17.13 -1.10 -7.05
C GLN A 271 -17.33 -0.48 -8.45
N VAL A 272 -16.77 0.71 -8.68
CA VAL A 272 -16.94 1.44 -9.95
C VAL A 272 -16.18 0.73 -11.07
N GLN A 273 -16.85 0.54 -12.22
CA GLN A 273 -16.26 -0.07 -13.42
C GLN A 273 -16.18 0.92 -14.58
N ASP A 274 -17.22 1.74 -14.77
CA ASP A 274 -17.32 2.71 -15.86
C ASP A 274 -17.07 4.13 -15.37
N VAL A 275 -16.02 4.76 -15.89
CA VAL A 275 -15.67 6.16 -15.60
C VAL A 275 -16.09 7.15 -16.70
N SER A 276 -16.83 6.68 -17.71
CA SER A 276 -17.37 7.54 -18.78
C SER A 276 -18.21 8.73 -18.30
N PRO A 277 -18.99 8.64 -17.20
CA PRO A 277 -19.73 9.80 -16.68
C PRO A 277 -18.83 10.97 -16.25
N LEU A 278 -17.55 10.71 -15.95
CA LEU A 278 -16.62 11.75 -15.50
C LEU A 278 -16.03 12.58 -16.65
N ALA A 279 -16.16 12.13 -17.91
CA ALA A 279 -15.46 12.71 -19.06
C ALA A 279 -15.80 14.19 -19.33
N ALA A 280 -16.99 14.65 -18.95
CA ALA A 280 -17.45 16.03 -19.14
C ALA A 280 -17.14 16.97 -17.95
N LEU A 281 -16.56 16.46 -16.86
CA LEU A 281 -16.33 17.21 -15.63
C LEU A 281 -15.02 18.01 -15.68
N HIS A 282 -14.94 18.95 -16.62
CA HIS A 282 -13.71 19.69 -16.95
C HIS A 282 -13.17 20.61 -15.84
N ASN A 283 -13.94 20.86 -14.78
CA ASN A 283 -13.51 21.66 -13.63
C ASN A 283 -12.78 20.84 -12.55
N LEU A 284 -12.70 19.52 -12.71
CA LEU A 284 -11.96 18.65 -11.79
C LEU A 284 -10.49 19.06 -11.75
N THR A 285 -9.92 19.03 -10.56
CA THR A 285 -8.49 19.27 -10.29
C THR A 285 -7.83 18.05 -9.65
N TRP A 286 -8.63 17.22 -8.98
CA TRP A 286 -8.18 16.01 -8.32
C TRP A 286 -9.27 14.95 -8.32
N ILE A 287 -8.88 13.71 -8.64
CA ILE A 287 -9.75 12.53 -8.65
C ILE A 287 -9.00 11.38 -7.98
N GLU A 288 -9.64 10.76 -6.99
CA GLU A 288 -9.19 9.51 -6.38
C GLU A 288 -10.13 8.38 -6.78
N LEU A 289 -9.58 7.38 -7.45
CA LEU A 289 -10.28 6.21 -7.97
C LEU A 289 -9.66 4.90 -7.46
N SER A 290 -8.73 4.95 -6.50
CA SER A 290 -8.05 3.74 -6.04
C SER A 290 -9.03 2.71 -5.48
N GLU A 291 -8.67 1.43 -5.57
CA GLU A 291 -9.47 0.34 -5.00
C GLU A 291 -10.90 0.31 -5.57
N ASN A 292 -10.98 0.23 -6.90
CA ASN A 292 -12.21 0.03 -7.66
C ASN A 292 -12.04 -1.12 -8.67
N GLU A 293 -13.04 -1.32 -9.52
CA GLU A 293 -13.07 -2.37 -10.55
C GLU A 293 -12.88 -1.80 -11.97
N ILE A 294 -12.21 -0.64 -12.10
CA ILE A 294 -12.09 0.08 -13.37
C ILE A 294 -11.11 -0.63 -14.30
N LEU A 295 -11.58 -0.99 -15.49
CA LEU A 295 -10.79 -1.63 -16.55
C LEU A 295 -10.27 -0.65 -17.59
N ASP A 296 -11.03 0.40 -17.91
CA ASP A 296 -10.69 1.36 -18.95
C ASP A 296 -10.68 2.79 -18.40
N PHE A 297 -9.51 3.41 -18.42
CA PHE A 297 -9.32 4.80 -18.01
C PHE A 297 -9.35 5.78 -19.19
N SER A 298 -9.49 5.33 -20.43
CA SER A 298 -9.50 6.19 -21.62
C SER A 298 -10.57 7.28 -21.63
N PRO A 299 -11.76 7.14 -20.99
CA PRO A 299 -12.69 8.26 -20.90
C PRO A 299 -12.15 9.48 -20.14
N LEU A 300 -11.18 9.26 -19.25
CA LEU A 300 -10.53 10.34 -18.49
C LEU A 300 -9.52 11.13 -19.33
N ASP A 301 -9.15 10.68 -20.53
CA ASP A 301 -8.27 11.40 -21.44
C ASP A 301 -8.90 12.71 -21.97
N ALA A 302 -10.23 12.84 -21.85
CA ALA A 302 -10.97 14.07 -22.15
C ALA A 302 -10.78 15.18 -21.10
N LEU A 303 -10.25 14.85 -19.91
CA LEU A 303 -10.03 15.81 -18.84
C LEU A 303 -8.77 16.66 -19.08
N PRO A 304 -8.70 17.88 -18.50
CA PRO A 304 -7.48 18.67 -18.55
C PRO A 304 -6.26 17.91 -18.01
N LYS A 305 -5.10 18.06 -18.66
CA LYS A 305 -3.85 17.41 -18.21
C LYS A 305 -3.40 17.84 -16.80
N SER A 306 -3.93 18.93 -16.26
CA SER A 306 -3.67 19.41 -14.90
C SER A 306 -4.41 18.64 -13.81
N VAL A 307 -5.37 17.78 -14.16
CA VAL A 307 -6.11 16.99 -13.17
C VAL A 307 -5.18 15.91 -12.60
N ALA A 308 -4.99 15.93 -11.29
CA ALA A 308 -4.31 14.85 -10.59
C ALA A 308 -5.26 13.65 -10.45
N ILE A 309 -4.92 12.51 -11.05
CA ILE A 309 -5.76 11.30 -11.01
C ILE A 309 -4.98 10.18 -10.33
N VAL A 310 -5.48 9.69 -9.21
CA VAL A 310 -4.95 8.53 -8.50
C VAL A 310 -5.80 7.30 -8.84
N LYS A 311 -5.14 6.19 -9.21
CA LYS A 311 -5.78 5.03 -9.88
C LYS A 311 -5.36 3.69 -9.28
N ASN A 312 -4.65 3.69 -8.15
CA ASN A 312 -3.98 2.49 -7.63
C ASN A 312 -4.97 1.34 -7.41
N ASN A 313 -4.48 0.10 -7.47
CA ASN A 313 -5.28 -1.08 -7.13
C ASN A 313 -6.58 -1.22 -7.95
N ASN A 314 -6.59 -0.76 -9.21
CA ASN A 314 -7.63 -1.05 -10.19
C ASN A 314 -7.15 -2.11 -11.19
N PRO A 315 -8.03 -2.96 -11.73
CA PRO A 315 -7.64 -3.98 -12.70
C PRO A 315 -7.05 -3.38 -14.00
N GLY A 316 -7.53 -2.20 -14.42
CA GLY A 316 -7.02 -1.44 -15.56
C GLY A 316 -5.79 -0.56 -15.28
N PHE A 317 -5.26 -0.56 -14.05
CA PHE A 317 -4.10 0.23 -13.64
C PHE A 317 -3.00 -0.68 -13.08
N ARG A 318 -1.92 -0.93 -13.83
CA ARG A 318 -0.87 -1.89 -13.44
C ARG A 318 0.54 -1.32 -13.36
N ARG A 319 1.26 -1.79 -12.34
CA ARG A 319 2.63 -1.48 -11.87
C ARG A 319 3.69 -2.22 -12.73
N ASP A 320 4.84 -1.59 -12.94
CA ASP A 320 6.10 -2.08 -13.59
C ASP A 320 6.18 -3.61 -13.79
N PRO A 321 5.78 -4.16 -14.96
CA PRO A 321 5.79 -5.61 -15.20
C PRO A 321 7.19 -6.23 -15.12
N LYS A 322 7.25 -7.53 -14.85
CA LYS A 322 8.53 -8.25 -14.75
C LYS A 322 9.34 -8.09 -16.04
N LYS A 323 10.55 -7.52 -15.91
CA LYS A 323 11.53 -7.38 -16.99
C LYS A 323 11.99 -8.75 -17.48
N ILE A 324 12.08 -8.92 -18.80
CA ILE A 324 12.59 -10.10 -19.49
C ILE A 324 14.13 -10.05 -19.39
N ASP A 325 14.69 -10.74 -18.42
CA ASP A 325 16.14 -10.81 -18.17
C ASP A 325 16.87 -11.85 -19.05
N GLY A 326 16.13 -12.74 -19.72
CA GLY A 326 16.64 -13.67 -20.73
C GLY A 326 16.17 -15.11 -20.55
N PRO A 327 16.83 -16.08 -21.19
CA PRO A 327 18.08 -15.92 -21.96
C PRO A 327 17.85 -15.19 -23.30
N TRP A 328 18.77 -14.31 -23.68
CA TRP A 328 18.74 -13.57 -24.96
C TRP A 328 19.94 -14.00 -25.81
N LEU A 329 19.80 -13.95 -27.15
CA LEU A 329 20.93 -13.89 -28.07
C LEU A 329 21.26 -12.44 -28.38
N TRP A 330 22.50 -12.05 -28.12
CA TRP A 330 23.00 -10.70 -28.35
C TRP A 330 24.01 -10.65 -29.48
N MET A 331 23.97 -9.55 -30.23
CA MET A 331 24.93 -9.15 -31.25
C MET A 331 25.15 -7.64 -31.13
N ILE A 332 26.40 -7.20 -31.23
CA ILE A 332 26.70 -5.76 -31.36
C ILE A 332 27.32 -5.50 -32.73
N VAL A 333 26.93 -4.42 -33.39
CA VAL A 333 27.51 -4.01 -34.68
C VAL A 333 27.81 -2.51 -34.68
N PRO A 334 28.90 -2.08 -35.36
CA PRO A 334 29.26 -0.67 -35.41
C PRO A 334 28.29 0.13 -36.28
N THR A 335 27.91 1.33 -35.83
CA THR A 335 27.01 2.22 -36.58
C THR A 335 27.74 3.15 -37.56
N GLY A 336 29.06 2.99 -37.70
CA GLY A 336 29.89 3.86 -38.52
C GLY A 336 29.98 5.29 -37.96
N ARG A 337 30.09 5.41 -36.64
CA ARG A 337 30.16 6.69 -35.88
C ARG A 337 28.88 7.53 -35.88
N LEU A 338 27.72 6.92 -36.10
CA LEU A 338 26.45 7.60 -35.83
C LEU A 338 26.02 7.29 -34.38
N PRO A 339 25.78 8.29 -33.52
CA PRO A 339 25.30 8.05 -32.16
C PRO A 339 23.79 7.80 -32.13
N GLY A 340 23.35 6.95 -31.20
CA GLY A 340 22.00 6.84 -30.64
C GLY A 340 20.86 7.09 -31.62
N SER A 341 20.07 8.11 -31.33
CA SER A 341 18.92 8.55 -32.11
C SER A 341 19.23 8.83 -33.58
N ILE A 342 20.42 9.35 -33.91
CA ILE A 342 20.84 9.61 -35.29
C ILE A 342 21.04 8.29 -36.04
N ALA A 343 21.67 7.29 -35.41
CA ALA A 343 21.80 5.96 -35.99
C ALA A 343 20.43 5.30 -36.18
N ALA A 344 19.56 5.37 -35.17
CA ALA A 344 18.21 4.82 -35.22
C ALA A 344 17.37 5.46 -36.35
N ALA A 345 17.45 6.78 -36.52
CA ALA A 345 16.74 7.55 -37.53
C ALA A 345 17.29 7.38 -38.96
N SER A 346 18.52 6.85 -39.12
CA SER A 346 19.16 6.72 -40.43
C SER A 346 18.47 5.75 -41.39
N GLY A 347 17.58 4.89 -40.88
CA GLY A 347 16.89 3.86 -41.67
C GLY A 347 17.81 2.74 -42.18
N ARG A 348 19.07 2.71 -41.76
CA ARG A 348 20.03 1.66 -42.13
C ARG A 348 19.78 0.40 -41.32
N ASP A 349 19.80 -0.74 -42.01
CA ASP A 349 19.86 -2.07 -41.39
C ASP A 349 21.32 -2.40 -41.09
N PHE A 350 21.73 -2.23 -39.82
CA PHE A 350 23.14 -2.38 -39.46
C PHE A 350 23.60 -3.85 -39.43
N LEU A 351 22.69 -4.81 -39.23
CA LEU A 351 22.99 -6.23 -39.40
C LEU A 351 23.34 -6.51 -40.87
N SER A 352 22.56 -5.96 -41.81
CA SER A 352 22.81 -6.11 -43.25
C SER A 352 24.09 -5.44 -43.69
N VAL A 353 24.44 -4.29 -43.11
CA VAL A 353 25.71 -3.61 -43.42
C VAL A 353 26.89 -4.42 -42.90
N ALA A 354 26.84 -4.88 -41.65
CA ALA A 354 27.94 -5.60 -41.02
C ALA A 354 28.16 -7.01 -41.61
N SER A 355 27.09 -7.67 -42.04
CA SER A 355 27.16 -9.01 -42.65
C SER A 355 27.44 -9.02 -44.15
N GLY A 356 27.53 -7.85 -44.81
CA GLY A 356 27.64 -7.79 -46.27
C GLY A 356 26.39 -8.31 -46.98
N GLN A 357 25.21 -7.98 -46.46
CA GLN A 357 23.85 -8.35 -46.95
C GLN A 357 23.45 -9.81 -46.73
N GLN A 358 24.15 -10.55 -45.87
CA GLN A 358 23.81 -11.95 -45.56
C GLN A 358 22.71 -12.09 -44.50
N THR A 359 22.66 -11.15 -43.54
CA THR A 359 21.72 -11.15 -42.41
C THR A 359 21.08 -9.77 -42.26
N THR A 360 19.76 -9.69 -42.17
CA THR A 360 18.98 -8.44 -42.04
C THR A 360 18.18 -8.40 -40.74
N GLU A 361 17.83 -7.20 -40.27
CA GLU A 361 16.91 -7.00 -39.15
C GLU A 361 15.57 -7.72 -39.38
N ALA A 362 15.03 -7.65 -40.61
CA ALA A 362 13.76 -8.29 -40.96
C ALA A 362 13.82 -9.82 -40.87
N GLN A 363 14.94 -10.43 -41.28
CA GLN A 363 15.15 -11.88 -41.15
C GLN A 363 15.18 -12.28 -39.66
N ILE A 364 15.98 -11.61 -38.84
CA ILE A 364 16.10 -11.92 -37.42
C ILE A 364 14.79 -11.65 -36.67
N ALA A 365 14.07 -10.57 -37.00
CA ALA A 365 12.77 -10.26 -36.41
C ALA A 365 11.72 -11.35 -36.70
N THR A 366 11.83 -12.03 -37.83
CA THR A 366 10.86 -13.03 -38.29
C THR A 366 11.23 -14.44 -37.82
N GLN A 367 12.51 -14.79 -37.89
CA GLN A 367 13.00 -16.17 -37.71
C GLN A 367 13.68 -16.38 -36.36
N GLY A 368 14.05 -15.29 -35.67
CA GLY A 368 14.93 -15.34 -34.52
C GLY A 368 16.41 -15.49 -34.92
N ALA A 369 17.32 -15.08 -34.03
CA ALA A 369 18.74 -15.35 -34.20
C ALA A 369 19.05 -16.83 -33.91
N THR A 370 20.19 -17.31 -34.41
CA THR A 370 20.73 -18.64 -34.10
C THR A 370 22.04 -18.44 -33.34
N GLU A 371 22.21 -19.16 -32.23
CA GLU A 371 23.46 -19.08 -31.47
C GLU A 371 24.66 -19.47 -32.35
N GLY A 372 25.76 -18.71 -32.26
CA GLY A 372 26.97 -18.99 -33.03
C GLY A 372 26.96 -18.51 -34.49
N ASP A 373 25.82 -18.11 -35.06
CA ASP A 373 25.78 -17.54 -36.40
C ASP A 373 26.56 -16.23 -36.46
N GLN A 374 27.31 -16.05 -37.55
CA GLN A 374 28.26 -14.94 -37.71
C GLN A 374 27.60 -13.69 -38.31
N VAL A 375 27.94 -12.52 -37.77
CA VAL A 375 27.68 -11.20 -38.35
C VAL A 375 28.98 -10.40 -38.28
N GLY A 376 29.60 -10.16 -39.44
CA GLY A 376 30.93 -9.54 -39.48
C GLY A 376 31.98 -10.46 -38.85
N ASP A 377 32.69 -9.97 -37.84
CA ASP A 377 33.70 -10.70 -37.07
C ASP A 377 33.16 -11.29 -35.75
N LYS A 378 31.87 -11.11 -35.46
CA LYS A 378 31.21 -11.55 -34.21
C LYS A 378 30.20 -12.65 -34.47
N VAL A 379 29.80 -13.33 -33.39
CA VAL A 379 28.77 -14.38 -33.41
C VAL A 379 27.67 -14.06 -32.41
N TRP A 380 26.44 -14.47 -32.73
CA TRP A 380 25.32 -14.33 -31.80
C TRP A 380 25.61 -15.10 -30.52
N THR A 381 25.64 -14.38 -29.39
CA THR A 381 26.13 -14.90 -28.10
C THR A 381 25.04 -14.84 -27.06
N VAL A 382 24.92 -15.90 -26.25
CA VAL A 382 23.95 -15.94 -25.15
C VAL A 382 24.35 -14.93 -24.07
N GLY A 383 23.39 -14.10 -23.65
CA GLY A 383 23.57 -13.14 -22.56
C GLY A 383 22.28 -12.93 -21.76
N ARG A 384 22.43 -12.43 -20.53
CA ARG A 384 21.32 -12.00 -19.68
C ARG A 384 21.42 -10.52 -19.41
N LEU A 385 20.27 -9.86 -19.32
CA LEU A 385 20.18 -8.44 -19.05
C LEU A 385 19.79 -8.22 -17.60
N SER A 386 20.55 -7.40 -16.86
CA SER A 386 20.19 -7.04 -15.49
C SER A 386 18.83 -6.32 -15.47
N ARG A 387 17.97 -6.65 -14.51
CA ARG A 387 16.63 -6.06 -14.34
C ARG A 387 16.68 -4.61 -13.85
N SER A 388 17.84 -4.13 -13.45
CA SER A 388 18.06 -2.79 -12.95
C SER A 388 19.45 -2.32 -13.32
N GLY A 389 19.64 -1.01 -13.29
CA GLY A 389 20.95 -0.41 -13.49
C GLY A 389 21.02 0.33 -14.82
N PRO A 390 21.46 1.59 -14.81
CA PRO A 390 21.55 2.45 -16.00
C PRO A 390 22.54 2.01 -17.09
N ASN A 391 23.36 0.97 -16.91
CA ASN A 391 24.37 0.51 -17.89
C ASN A 391 24.28 -1.00 -18.22
N ASN A 392 23.09 -1.59 -18.07
CA ASN A 392 22.92 -3.05 -18.10
C ASN A 392 23.27 -3.73 -19.44
N ILE A 393 23.21 -3.03 -20.58
CA ILE A 393 23.62 -3.59 -21.88
C ILE A 393 25.14 -3.64 -21.96
N ASN A 394 25.83 -2.57 -21.58
CA ASN A 394 27.29 -2.56 -21.53
C ASN A 394 27.84 -3.66 -20.60
N ASP A 395 27.22 -3.83 -19.42
CA ASP A 395 27.63 -4.89 -18.48
C ASP A 395 27.47 -6.29 -19.09
N MET A 396 26.36 -6.52 -19.82
CA MET A 396 26.13 -7.77 -20.55
C MET A 396 27.14 -7.97 -21.69
N VAL A 397 27.43 -6.94 -22.48
CA VAL A 397 28.42 -6.99 -23.57
C VAL A 397 29.81 -7.37 -23.05
N ASN A 398 30.20 -6.80 -21.90
CA ASN A 398 31.47 -7.12 -21.24
C ASN A 398 31.47 -8.55 -20.68
N ALA A 399 30.40 -8.97 -20.03
CA ALA A 399 30.29 -10.31 -19.43
C ALA A 399 30.31 -11.43 -20.49
N THR A 400 29.78 -11.17 -21.69
CA THR A 400 29.72 -12.13 -22.80
C THR A 400 30.96 -12.11 -23.69
N GLY A 401 31.85 -11.12 -23.52
CA GLY A 401 33.02 -10.93 -24.37
C GLY A 401 32.70 -10.44 -25.79
N LEU A 402 31.46 -9.98 -26.03
CA LEU A 402 31.07 -9.37 -27.30
C LEU A 402 31.81 -8.04 -27.54
N GLY A 403 32.32 -7.39 -26.50
CA GLY A 403 33.16 -6.19 -26.57
C GLY A 403 34.47 -6.36 -25.81
N THR A 404 35.56 -5.77 -26.33
CA THR A 404 36.89 -5.78 -25.69
C THR A 404 37.67 -4.46 -25.82
N ASP A 405 37.02 -3.37 -26.27
CA ASP A 405 37.61 -2.05 -26.52
C ASP A 405 36.56 -0.94 -26.25
N ASN A 406 36.73 0.27 -26.81
CA ASN A 406 35.69 1.29 -26.86
C ASN A 406 34.49 0.81 -27.72
N ILE A 407 33.34 0.58 -27.07
CA ILE A 407 32.08 0.16 -27.71
C ILE A 407 31.12 1.32 -28.02
N ASP A 408 31.59 2.56 -27.97
CA ASP A 408 30.85 3.73 -28.44
C ASP A 408 30.43 3.55 -29.92
N PHE A 409 29.30 4.13 -30.31
CA PHE A 409 28.73 4.08 -31.66
C PHE A 409 28.44 2.66 -32.15
N HIS A 410 27.83 1.85 -31.29
CA HIS A 410 27.33 0.52 -31.63
C HIS A 410 25.82 0.44 -31.47
N VAL A 411 25.20 -0.55 -32.10
CA VAL A 411 23.83 -0.96 -31.79
C VAL A 411 23.86 -2.40 -31.28
N ALA A 412 23.13 -2.64 -30.19
CA ALA A 412 22.96 -3.95 -29.59
C ALA A 412 21.63 -4.51 -30.05
N TYR A 413 21.70 -5.64 -30.75
CA TYR A 413 20.54 -6.42 -31.12
C TYR A 413 20.35 -7.56 -30.12
N GLY A 414 19.16 -7.63 -29.52
CA GLY A 414 18.75 -8.72 -28.64
C GLY A 414 17.60 -9.51 -29.27
N SER A 415 17.78 -10.81 -29.47
CA SER A 415 16.77 -11.72 -30.00
C SER A 415 16.35 -12.75 -28.94
N ILE A 416 15.05 -12.90 -28.73
CA ILE A 416 14.47 -13.87 -27.79
C ILE A 416 13.17 -14.45 -28.36
N ALA A 417 12.89 -15.72 -28.04
CA ALA A 417 11.62 -16.37 -28.35
C ALA A 417 10.76 -16.47 -27.08
N LEU A 418 9.46 -16.23 -27.22
CA LEU A 418 8.49 -16.26 -26.13
C LEU A 418 7.40 -17.28 -26.46
N ASN A 419 7.33 -18.36 -25.69
CA ASN A 419 6.29 -19.39 -25.87
C ASN A 419 5.06 -19.02 -25.03
N ALA A 420 3.94 -18.76 -25.68
CA ALA A 420 2.67 -18.48 -25.03
C ALA A 420 1.72 -19.71 -25.15
N PRO A 421 1.12 -20.21 -24.06
CA PRO A 421 0.27 -21.40 -24.11
C PRO A 421 -1.07 -21.14 -24.83
N SER A 422 -1.49 -19.89 -24.91
CA SER A 422 -2.68 -19.44 -25.65
C SER A 422 -2.44 -18.08 -26.30
N GLN A 423 -3.26 -17.76 -27.31
CA GLN A 423 -3.24 -16.41 -27.89
C GLN A 423 -3.77 -15.42 -26.87
N GLN A 424 -3.03 -14.33 -26.66
CA GLN A 424 -3.36 -13.33 -25.66
C GLN A 424 -3.03 -11.92 -26.14
N SER A 425 -3.98 -11.01 -25.95
CA SER A 425 -3.74 -9.58 -26.03
C SER A 425 -3.05 -9.15 -24.73
N THR A 426 -1.93 -8.45 -24.86
CA THR A 426 -1.10 -8.00 -23.73
C THR A 426 -0.46 -6.66 -24.10
N ARG A 427 0.22 -6.02 -23.15
CA ARG A 427 1.02 -4.82 -23.41
C ARG A 427 2.50 -5.14 -23.32
N LEU A 428 3.29 -4.62 -24.26
CA LEU A 428 4.75 -4.71 -24.30
C LEU A 428 5.32 -3.41 -23.75
N PHE A 429 6.07 -3.51 -22.66
CA PHE A 429 6.73 -2.42 -21.95
C PHE A 429 8.16 -2.27 -22.45
N ILE A 430 8.57 -1.03 -22.68
CA ILE A 430 9.81 -0.67 -23.36
C ILE A 430 10.44 0.51 -22.61
N GLY A 431 11.75 0.45 -22.38
CA GLY A 431 12.55 1.56 -21.91
C GLY A 431 14.01 1.39 -22.30
N SER A 432 14.72 2.51 -22.46
CA SER A 432 16.14 2.54 -22.77
C SER A 432 16.75 3.88 -22.42
N GLY A 433 18.04 3.90 -22.06
CA GLY A 433 18.83 5.12 -21.97
C GLY A 433 18.96 5.84 -23.32
N ASP A 434 18.96 5.08 -24.41
CA ASP A 434 19.15 5.59 -25.76
C ASP A 434 17.97 5.26 -26.69
N ALA A 435 18.11 5.58 -27.98
CA ALA A 435 17.12 5.21 -28.98
C ALA A 435 16.93 3.68 -29.08
N VAL A 436 15.67 3.26 -29.24
CA VAL A 436 15.28 1.85 -29.32
C VAL A 436 14.27 1.58 -30.42
N LYS A 437 14.39 0.40 -31.02
CA LYS A 437 13.40 -0.21 -31.93
C LYS A 437 13.04 -1.60 -31.46
N VAL A 438 11.78 -1.99 -31.66
CA VAL A 438 11.28 -3.32 -31.26
C VAL A 438 10.41 -3.92 -32.33
N TRP A 439 10.64 -5.21 -32.61
CA TRP A 439 9.84 -6.03 -33.49
C TRP A 439 9.26 -7.23 -32.74
N LEU A 440 8.03 -7.59 -33.09
CA LEU A 440 7.38 -8.81 -32.63
C LEU A 440 6.87 -9.57 -33.85
N ASN A 441 7.29 -10.83 -34.00
CA ASN A 441 6.88 -11.72 -35.10
C ASN A 441 7.09 -11.10 -36.49
N GLY A 442 8.26 -10.51 -36.72
CA GLY A 442 8.63 -9.84 -37.97
C GLY A 442 8.02 -8.45 -38.17
N THR A 443 7.07 -8.05 -37.33
CA THR A 443 6.41 -6.73 -37.43
C THR A 443 7.07 -5.74 -36.49
N MET A 444 7.47 -4.57 -37.01
CA MET A 444 7.95 -3.48 -36.18
C MET A 444 6.79 -2.90 -35.37
N VAL A 445 6.81 -3.11 -34.06
CA VAL A 445 5.75 -2.66 -33.15
C VAL A 445 6.12 -1.35 -32.46
N HIS A 446 7.41 -1.02 -32.41
CA HIS A 446 7.92 0.21 -31.84
C HIS A 446 9.14 0.73 -32.63
N ASN A 447 9.13 2.02 -32.95
CA ASN A 447 10.27 2.70 -33.55
C ASN A 447 10.25 4.18 -33.19
N LYS A 448 11.20 4.59 -32.36
CA LYS A 448 11.09 5.88 -31.70
C LYS A 448 12.52 6.42 -31.47
N PRO A 449 13.14 7.03 -32.50
CA PRO A 449 14.55 7.37 -32.53
C PRO A 449 14.85 8.64 -31.73
N VAL A 450 14.82 8.52 -30.40
CA VAL A 450 15.08 9.61 -29.45
C VAL A 450 15.87 9.01 -28.30
N ASP A 451 16.92 9.69 -27.82
CA ASP A 451 17.74 9.33 -26.64
C ASP A 451 17.11 9.93 -25.37
N ARG A 452 17.10 9.19 -24.25
CA ARG A 452 16.05 9.40 -23.22
C ARG A 452 16.45 9.17 -21.76
N ASP A 453 17.70 8.81 -21.47
CA ASP A 453 18.29 8.66 -20.13
C ASP A 453 17.32 8.05 -19.07
N SER A 454 17.21 6.72 -19.01
CA SER A 454 16.28 6.02 -18.11
C SER A 454 16.87 4.73 -17.53
N ASP A 455 16.43 4.38 -16.32
CA ASP A 455 16.76 3.15 -15.59
C ASP A 455 15.56 2.17 -15.47
N GLY A 456 14.51 2.36 -16.28
CA GLY A 456 13.29 1.53 -16.27
C GLY A 456 12.45 1.64 -17.53
N TYR A 457 11.16 1.22 -17.46
CA TYR A 457 10.24 1.39 -18.59
C TYR A 457 9.82 2.84 -18.74
N GLN A 458 9.64 3.27 -19.99
CA GLN A 458 9.24 4.63 -20.33
C GLN A 458 7.90 4.66 -21.06
N GLU A 459 7.54 3.56 -21.71
CA GLU A 459 6.31 3.43 -22.47
C GLU A 459 5.90 1.97 -22.62
N ASP A 460 4.68 1.78 -23.08
CA ASP A 460 4.12 0.47 -23.34
C ASP A 460 3.12 0.55 -24.49
N ILE A 461 3.03 -0.53 -25.25
CA ILE A 461 2.20 -0.62 -26.46
C ILE A 461 1.34 -1.89 -26.44
N PRO A 462 0.10 -1.85 -26.95
CA PRO A 462 -0.71 -3.05 -27.09
C PRO A 462 -0.12 -3.97 -28.17
N VAL A 463 0.02 -5.25 -27.84
CA VAL A 463 0.48 -6.30 -28.76
C VAL A 463 -0.33 -7.58 -28.57
N THR A 464 -0.18 -8.52 -29.49
CA THR A 464 -0.79 -9.85 -29.37
C THR A 464 0.28 -10.91 -29.45
N LEU A 465 0.39 -11.75 -28.42
CA LEU A 465 1.14 -13.00 -28.50
C LEU A 465 0.25 -14.05 -29.15
N LYS A 466 0.77 -14.69 -30.20
CA LYS A 466 0.15 -15.88 -30.80
C LYS A 466 0.35 -17.06 -29.85
N GLN A 467 -0.56 -18.03 -29.90
CA GLN A 467 -0.31 -19.31 -29.27
C GLN A 467 0.96 -19.95 -29.87
N GLY A 468 1.85 -20.44 -29.02
CA GLY A 468 3.16 -20.97 -29.40
C GLY A 468 4.24 -19.90 -29.41
N GLU A 469 5.18 -20.03 -30.35
CA GLU A 469 6.36 -19.18 -30.46
C GLU A 469 6.03 -17.75 -30.91
N ASN A 470 6.67 -16.78 -30.23
CA ASN A 470 6.68 -15.38 -30.63
C ASN A 470 8.11 -14.84 -30.60
N ILE A 471 8.62 -14.36 -31.74
CA ILE A 471 9.98 -13.81 -31.84
C ILE A 471 9.95 -12.32 -31.48
N LEU A 472 10.73 -11.94 -30.46
CA LEU A 472 10.97 -10.56 -30.06
C LEU A 472 12.40 -10.18 -30.43
N LEU A 473 12.54 -9.13 -31.25
CA LEU A 473 13.82 -8.51 -31.57
C LEU A 473 13.82 -7.08 -31.04
N VAL A 474 14.89 -6.71 -30.34
CA VAL A 474 15.15 -5.34 -29.88
C VAL A 474 16.45 -4.84 -30.49
N ALA A 475 16.51 -3.55 -30.82
CA ALA A 475 17.73 -2.87 -31.24
C ALA A 475 17.89 -1.59 -30.40
N VAL A 476 18.96 -1.53 -29.60
CA VAL A 476 19.28 -0.39 -28.73
C VAL A 476 20.55 0.28 -29.25
N TYR A 477 20.42 1.53 -29.68
CA TYR A 477 21.48 2.28 -30.35
C TYR A 477 22.26 3.07 -29.33
N GLU A 478 23.54 2.76 -29.11
CA GLU A 478 24.38 3.47 -28.15
C GLU A 478 24.62 4.91 -28.62
N GLY A 479 24.35 5.87 -27.74
CA GLY A 479 24.51 7.31 -27.95
C GLY A 479 25.81 7.86 -27.38
N ASP A 480 25.67 8.56 -26.25
CA ASP A 480 26.78 9.07 -25.44
C ASP A 480 26.43 8.76 -23.97
N GLY A 481 27.21 7.88 -23.30
CA GLY A 481 27.08 7.66 -21.86
C GLY A 481 26.74 6.23 -21.47
N TRP A 482 25.63 6.03 -20.75
CA TRP A 482 25.30 4.73 -20.14
C TRP A 482 24.35 3.97 -21.07
N TRP A 483 24.72 2.73 -21.43
CA TRP A 483 24.00 1.95 -22.42
C TRP A 483 23.07 0.94 -21.74
N SER A 484 21.75 1.17 -21.83
CA SER A 484 20.75 0.34 -21.15
C SER A 484 19.46 0.08 -21.92
N GLY A 485 18.79 -1.01 -21.57
CA GLY A 485 17.49 -1.40 -22.12
C GLY A 485 16.64 -2.18 -21.11
N PHE A 486 15.31 -2.03 -21.22
CA PHE A 486 14.31 -2.65 -20.35
C PHE A 486 13.10 -3.08 -21.18
N PHE A 487 12.80 -4.38 -21.18
CA PHE A 487 11.70 -4.95 -21.96
C PHE A 487 10.88 -5.90 -21.10
N GLY A 488 9.55 -5.86 -21.21
CA GLY A 488 8.67 -6.72 -20.44
C GLY A 488 7.27 -6.81 -21.02
N LEU A 489 6.50 -7.79 -20.57
CA LEU A 489 5.11 -7.97 -20.97
C LEU A 489 4.23 -7.96 -19.73
N GLU A 490 3.04 -7.39 -19.86
CA GLU A 490 2.03 -7.37 -18.79
C GLU A 490 1.55 -8.77 -18.41
N SER A 491 1.31 -9.62 -19.41
CA SER A 491 1.03 -11.03 -19.16
C SER A 491 2.22 -11.70 -18.49
N THR A 492 1.98 -12.65 -17.59
CA THR A 492 3.00 -13.53 -17.03
C THR A 492 2.93 -14.94 -17.62
N ASP A 493 1.96 -15.21 -18.48
CA ASP A 493 1.67 -16.52 -19.06
C ASP A 493 2.44 -16.72 -20.37
N TYR A 494 3.76 -16.62 -20.30
CA TYR A 494 4.68 -16.97 -21.38
C TYR A 494 6.01 -17.43 -20.80
N THR A 495 6.78 -18.19 -21.57
CA THR A 495 8.12 -18.64 -21.17
C THR A 495 9.16 -18.13 -22.18
N PRO A 496 10.15 -17.32 -21.74
CA PRO A 496 11.25 -16.91 -22.60
C PRO A 496 12.26 -18.05 -22.82
N TYR A 497 12.76 -18.19 -24.04
CA TYR A 497 13.79 -19.15 -24.43
C TYR A 497 14.63 -18.63 -25.61
N LEU A 498 15.74 -19.31 -25.91
CA LEU A 498 16.60 -18.95 -27.04
C LEU A 498 15.92 -19.31 -28.37
N PRO A 499 15.85 -18.38 -29.34
CA PRO A 499 15.47 -18.71 -30.70
C PRO A 499 16.58 -19.55 -31.36
N ASN A 500 16.20 -20.49 -32.23
CA ASN A 500 17.10 -21.36 -33.00
C ASN A 500 18.39 -21.76 -32.24
N PRO A 501 18.29 -22.40 -31.05
CA PRO A 501 19.49 -22.79 -30.32
C PRO A 501 20.30 -23.76 -31.19
N ILE A 502 21.64 -23.78 -31.03
CA ILE A 502 22.48 -24.76 -31.75
C ILE A 502 21.94 -26.15 -31.43
N VAL A 503 21.30 -26.76 -32.43
CA VAL A 503 20.93 -28.17 -32.37
C VAL A 503 22.22 -28.93 -32.61
N VAL A 504 22.92 -29.26 -31.52
CA VAL A 504 23.92 -30.32 -31.56
C VAL A 504 23.21 -31.54 -32.13
N PRO A 505 23.73 -32.18 -33.21
CA PRO A 505 23.02 -33.25 -33.90
C PRO A 505 22.47 -34.26 -32.91
N VAL A 506 21.17 -34.55 -33.06
CA VAL A 506 20.41 -35.52 -32.25
C VAL A 506 21.25 -36.76 -31.99
N GLY A 507 21.74 -36.87 -30.76
CA GLY A 507 22.72 -37.89 -30.38
C GLY A 507 23.45 -37.68 -29.06
N GLN A 508 23.41 -36.50 -28.45
CA GLN A 508 23.93 -36.31 -27.08
C GLN A 508 22.97 -35.45 -26.25
N GLN A 509 22.18 -36.15 -25.43
CA GLN A 509 21.55 -35.62 -24.24
C GLN A 509 22.60 -34.86 -23.42
N ARG A 510 22.32 -33.64 -22.95
CA ARG A 510 23.18 -33.01 -21.92
C ARG A 510 23.25 -34.02 -20.79
N VAL A 511 24.45 -34.50 -20.52
CA VAL A 511 24.67 -35.79 -19.84
C VAL A 511 23.93 -35.87 -18.49
N ALA A 512 23.60 -34.73 -17.88
CA ALA A 512 22.93 -34.61 -16.59
C ALA A 512 21.57 -33.87 -16.57
N ASP A 513 21.03 -33.47 -17.73
CA ASP A 513 19.67 -32.91 -17.86
C ASP A 513 18.72 -34.07 -18.20
N VAL A 514 18.13 -34.63 -17.15
CA VAL A 514 17.48 -35.94 -17.22
C VAL A 514 15.98 -35.85 -17.43
N ASP A 515 15.37 -34.68 -17.19
CA ASP A 515 14.01 -34.38 -17.67
C ASP A 515 13.98 -33.62 -19.00
N SER A 516 15.14 -33.24 -19.53
CA SER A 516 15.29 -32.59 -20.84
C SER A 516 14.58 -31.25 -20.91
N ASP A 517 14.49 -30.54 -19.78
CA ASP A 517 13.92 -29.20 -19.70
C ASP A 517 14.91 -28.10 -20.14
N GLY A 518 16.16 -28.50 -20.44
CA GLY A 518 17.23 -27.64 -20.91
C GLY A 518 18.12 -27.09 -19.79
N VAL A 519 17.82 -27.36 -18.52
CA VAL A 519 18.45 -26.78 -17.33
C VAL A 519 18.86 -27.87 -16.33
N VAL A 520 20.16 -28.04 -16.09
CA VAL A 520 20.61 -28.98 -15.04
C VAL A 520 20.41 -28.38 -13.65
N SER A 521 19.42 -28.88 -12.91
CA SER A 521 18.92 -28.31 -11.67
C SER A 521 18.82 -29.33 -10.52
N ILE A 522 18.31 -28.89 -9.37
CA ILE A 522 18.03 -29.79 -8.24
C ILE A 522 17.00 -30.86 -8.62
N LEU A 523 16.14 -30.60 -9.61
CA LEU A 523 15.11 -31.52 -10.07
C LEU A 523 15.72 -32.70 -10.81
N ASP A 524 16.72 -32.48 -11.66
CA ASP A 524 17.50 -33.54 -12.30
C ASP A 524 18.19 -34.45 -11.30
N MET A 525 18.75 -33.85 -10.25
CA MET A 525 19.38 -34.59 -9.17
C MET A 525 18.36 -35.42 -8.38
N ILE A 526 17.15 -34.90 -8.17
CA ILE A 526 16.03 -35.63 -7.55
C ILE A 526 15.57 -36.79 -8.45
N LEU A 527 15.60 -36.62 -9.77
CA LEU A 527 15.21 -37.64 -10.74
C LEU A 527 16.21 -38.79 -10.81
N VAL A 528 17.51 -38.51 -10.96
CA VAL A 528 18.56 -39.55 -10.92
C VAL A 528 18.53 -40.31 -9.60
N SER A 529 18.36 -39.58 -8.50
CA SER A 529 18.39 -40.20 -7.18
C SER A 529 17.19 -41.08 -6.84
N ARG A 530 16.06 -40.96 -7.54
CA ARG A 530 14.88 -41.84 -7.38
C ARG A 530 15.11 -43.23 -7.99
N HIS A 531 16.17 -43.38 -8.78
CA HIS A 531 16.48 -44.59 -9.53
C HIS A 531 17.81 -45.27 -9.14
N LEU A 532 18.45 -44.83 -8.06
CA LEU A 532 19.66 -45.46 -7.50
C LEU A 532 19.46 -46.94 -7.22
N GLY A 533 20.46 -47.75 -7.60
CA GLY A 533 20.45 -49.21 -7.44
C GLY A 533 19.64 -49.96 -8.50
N ARG A 534 19.04 -49.25 -9.46
CA ARG A 534 18.43 -49.86 -10.66
C ARG A 534 19.46 -49.96 -11.79
N ILE A 535 19.24 -50.92 -12.67
CA ILE A 535 20.07 -51.11 -13.87
C ILE A 535 19.48 -50.31 -15.04
N LYS A 536 20.37 -49.75 -15.86
CA LYS A 536 20.13 -48.85 -16.99
C LYS A 536 18.89 -49.14 -17.84
N ILE A 537 18.61 -50.43 -18.09
CA ILE A 537 17.52 -50.90 -18.97
C ILE A 537 16.14 -50.34 -18.58
N THR A 538 15.93 -50.04 -17.30
CA THR A 538 14.62 -49.57 -16.81
C THR A 538 14.42 -48.05 -16.86
N GLN A 539 15.51 -47.25 -16.87
CA GLN A 539 15.50 -45.79 -16.89
C GLN A 539 16.83 -45.26 -17.48
N PRO A 540 17.03 -45.37 -18.80
CA PRO A 540 18.34 -45.16 -19.43
C PRO A 540 18.85 -43.72 -19.32
N GLN A 541 17.96 -42.73 -19.23
CA GLN A 541 18.32 -41.33 -19.05
C GLN A 541 18.89 -40.99 -17.65
N MET A 542 18.87 -41.93 -16.69
CA MET A 542 19.33 -41.71 -15.31
C MET A 542 20.74 -42.28 -15.05
N ASP A 543 21.31 -43.01 -16.01
CA ASP A 543 22.68 -43.56 -16.00
C ASP A 543 23.58 -42.61 -16.82
N ILE A 544 24.05 -41.56 -16.13
CA ILE A 544 24.68 -40.37 -16.70
C ILE A 544 26.10 -40.67 -17.18
N ASN A 545 26.85 -41.47 -16.43
CA ASN A 545 28.18 -41.90 -16.85
C ASN A 545 28.17 -43.10 -17.83
N ASN A 546 26.97 -43.66 -18.09
CA ASN A 546 26.69 -44.73 -19.03
C ASN A 546 27.37 -46.08 -18.66
N ASP A 547 27.68 -46.29 -17.37
CA ASP A 547 28.40 -47.47 -16.86
C ASP A 547 27.52 -48.72 -16.66
N GLY A 548 26.22 -48.59 -16.88
CA GLY A 548 25.23 -49.66 -16.77
C GLY A 548 24.54 -49.74 -15.41
N LYS A 549 24.95 -48.93 -14.43
CA LYS A 549 24.43 -48.92 -13.06
C LYS A 549 24.10 -47.49 -12.63
N ILE A 550 22.84 -47.22 -12.30
CA ILE A 550 22.45 -45.91 -11.75
C ILE A 550 22.91 -45.83 -10.30
N ASN A 551 23.97 -45.07 -10.03
CA ASN A 551 24.68 -45.06 -8.75
C ASN A 551 25.15 -43.65 -8.34
N ILE A 552 25.90 -43.57 -7.24
CA ILE A 552 26.33 -42.29 -6.65
C ILE A 552 27.22 -41.46 -7.60
N SER A 553 27.97 -42.11 -8.50
CA SER A 553 28.80 -41.44 -9.49
C SER A 553 27.98 -40.63 -10.51
N ASP A 554 26.75 -41.06 -10.83
CA ASP A 554 25.84 -40.32 -11.71
C ASP A 554 25.33 -39.04 -11.05
N LEU A 555 25.03 -39.10 -9.76
CA LEU A 555 24.59 -37.92 -8.98
C LEU A 555 25.68 -36.87 -8.85
N ILE A 556 26.94 -37.30 -8.70
CA ILE A 556 28.10 -36.39 -8.65
C ILE A 556 28.27 -35.67 -9.98
N LEU A 557 27.96 -36.32 -11.10
CA LEU A 557 27.99 -35.72 -12.42
C LEU A 557 26.88 -34.67 -12.60
N VAL A 558 25.66 -34.91 -12.09
CA VAL A 558 24.61 -33.86 -12.05
C VAL A 558 25.06 -32.66 -11.21
N ALA A 559 25.53 -32.91 -9.99
CA ALA A 559 25.94 -31.86 -9.06
C ALA A 559 27.10 -30.99 -9.60
N ARG A 560 27.93 -31.54 -10.49
CA ARG A 560 29.01 -30.81 -11.18
C ARG A 560 28.49 -29.88 -12.27
N SER A 561 27.39 -30.24 -12.93
CA SER A 561 26.80 -29.49 -14.05
C SER A 561 25.72 -28.49 -13.63
N MET A 562 25.46 -28.32 -12.33
CA MET A 562 24.54 -27.32 -11.81
C MET A 562 25.19 -25.93 -11.77
N ASP A 563 24.61 -24.94 -12.47
CA ASP A 563 24.94 -23.53 -12.30
C ASP A 563 24.18 -22.96 -11.10
N THR A 564 24.90 -22.55 -10.05
CA THR A 564 24.30 -22.08 -8.80
C THR A 564 24.10 -20.56 -8.80
N GLU A 565 22.91 -20.07 -9.13
CA GLU A 565 22.38 -18.82 -8.55
C GLU A 565 20.90 -18.95 -8.16
N ALA A 566 20.59 -18.41 -6.98
CA ALA A 566 19.33 -18.57 -6.27
C ALA A 566 18.15 -17.94 -7.01
N GLY A 567 17.09 -18.72 -7.25
CA GLY A 567 15.93 -18.18 -7.97
C GLY A 567 14.67 -19.03 -8.06
N ALA A 568 14.56 -20.13 -7.33
CA ALA A 568 13.28 -20.65 -6.88
C ALA A 568 13.54 -21.46 -5.61
N ALA A 569 13.11 -20.96 -4.45
CA ALA A 569 12.70 -21.89 -3.40
C ALA A 569 11.49 -22.61 -3.99
N PRO A 570 11.56 -23.93 -4.26
CA PRO A 570 10.39 -24.63 -4.71
C PRO A 570 9.41 -24.61 -3.55
N SER A 571 8.29 -23.93 -3.75
CA SER A 571 7.07 -24.25 -3.02
C SER A 571 6.88 -25.76 -3.21
N ALA A 572 7.01 -26.53 -2.12
CA ALA A 572 7.07 -27.99 -2.06
C ALA A 572 8.41 -28.69 -2.41
N LEU A 573 9.50 -28.44 -1.66
CA LEU A 573 10.57 -29.44 -1.52
C LEU A 573 10.20 -30.46 -0.43
N THR A 574 10.02 -31.72 -0.82
CA THR A 574 9.80 -32.81 0.12
C THR A 574 11.03 -32.98 1.03
N PRO A 575 10.90 -33.10 2.34
CA PRO A 575 12.01 -32.99 3.27
C PRO A 575 12.59 -34.37 3.68
N ASP A 576 12.50 -35.34 2.77
CA ASP A 576 13.32 -36.57 2.72
C ASP A 576 14.68 -36.30 2.02
N ILE A 577 14.87 -35.11 1.45
CA ILE A 577 16.08 -34.74 0.72
C ILE A 577 17.29 -34.61 1.66
N SER A 578 17.15 -34.12 2.90
CA SER A 578 18.30 -34.00 3.83
C SER A 578 18.89 -35.36 4.20
N ALA A 579 18.05 -36.35 4.49
CA ALA A 579 18.46 -37.72 4.82
C ALA A 579 19.08 -38.44 3.60
N ARG A 580 18.50 -38.21 2.41
CA ARG A 580 19.03 -38.76 1.15
C ARG A 580 20.37 -38.13 0.76
N VAL A 581 20.51 -36.81 0.90
CA VAL A 581 21.78 -36.09 0.67
C VAL A 581 22.84 -36.51 1.70
N GLN A 582 22.48 -36.75 2.97
CA GLN A 582 23.39 -37.35 3.97
C GLN A 582 23.89 -38.73 3.56
N ALA A 583 22.99 -39.60 3.09
CA ALA A 583 23.35 -40.93 2.63
C ALA A 583 24.26 -40.89 1.38
N TRP A 584 24.02 -39.93 0.48
CA TRP A 584 24.87 -39.71 -0.70
C TRP A 584 26.26 -39.20 -0.34
N ILE A 585 26.36 -38.26 0.60
CA ILE A 585 27.66 -37.80 1.11
C ILE A 585 28.43 -38.97 1.73
N ALA A 586 27.80 -39.78 2.57
CA ALA A 586 28.46 -40.92 3.20
C ALA A 586 28.93 -41.99 2.19
N GLN A 587 28.16 -42.24 1.12
CA GLN A 587 28.54 -43.15 0.04
C GLN A 587 29.63 -42.57 -0.86
N ALA A 588 29.58 -41.28 -1.16
CA ALA A 588 30.61 -40.59 -1.91
C ALA A 588 31.93 -40.56 -1.13
N GLU A 589 31.93 -40.22 0.16
CA GLU A 589 33.12 -40.26 1.02
C GLU A 589 33.75 -41.65 1.12
N ALA A 590 32.93 -42.71 1.12
CA ALA A 590 33.42 -44.09 1.12
C ALA A 590 34.01 -44.54 -0.24
N ALA A 591 33.63 -43.88 -1.33
CA ALA A 591 34.08 -44.16 -2.69
C ALA A 591 35.18 -43.21 -3.18
N ASP A 592 35.61 -42.24 -2.35
CA ASP A 592 36.54 -41.16 -2.70
C ASP A 592 37.79 -41.67 -3.45
N ASP A 593 37.94 -41.22 -4.69
CA ASP A 593 39.03 -41.60 -5.59
C ASP A 593 40.29 -40.74 -5.39
N GLY A 594 40.26 -39.78 -4.46
CA GLY A 594 41.38 -38.91 -4.09
C GLY A 594 41.57 -37.70 -5.02
N SER A 595 40.82 -37.61 -6.12
CA SER A 595 40.91 -36.50 -7.06
C SER A 595 40.37 -35.19 -6.45
N LEU A 596 40.90 -34.05 -6.91
CA LEU A 596 40.44 -32.74 -6.44
C LEU A 596 38.97 -32.48 -6.84
N VAL A 597 38.57 -33.01 -8.00
CA VAL A 597 37.23 -32.89 -8.58
C VAL A 597 36.20 -33.65 -7.74
N PHE A 598 36.54 -34.88 -7.31
CA PHE A 598 35.65 -35.69 -6.48
C PHE A 598 35.45 -35.08 -5.08
N ARG A 599 36.52 -34.54 -4.48
CA ARG A 599 36.47 -33.82 -3.21
C ARG A 599 35.69 -32.51 -3.27
N GLN A 600 35.71 -31.80 -4.41
CA GLN A 600 34.87 -30.61 -4.65
C GLN A 600 33.39 -30.96 -4.78
N GLY A 601 33.04 -32.08 -5.43
CA GLY A 601 31.67 -32.59 -5.49
C GLY A 601 31.09 -32.92 -4.11
N ILE A 602 31.87 -33.59 -3.25
CA ILE A 602 31.49 -33.85 -1.86
C ILE A 602 31.30 -32.54 -1.06
N ALA A 603 32.18 -31.55 -1.26
CA ALA A 603 32.09 -30.26 -0.57
C ALA A 603 30.80 -29.48 -0.94
N ASN A 604 30.36 -29.55 -2.19
CA ASN A 604 29.12 -28.92 -2.64
C ASN A 604 27.88 -29.63 -2.08
N LEU A 605 27.86 -30.97 -2.04
CA LEU A 605 26.78 -31.74 -1.39
C LEU A 605 26.67 -31.41 0.10
N LYS A 606 27.81 -31.26 0.81
CA LYS A 606 27.84 -30.86 2.22
C LYS A 606 27.30 -29.44 2.46
N ARG A 607 27.62 -28.48 1.58
CA ARG A 607 27.07 -27.11 1.64
C ARG A 607 25.56 -27.10 1.42
N LEU A 608 25.07 -27.87 0.45
CA LEU A 608 23.63 -28.01 0.19
C LEU A 608 22.91 -28.64 1.38
N LEU A 609 23.49 -29.68 2.00
CA LEU A 609 22.93 -30.30 3.20
C LEU A 609 22.84 -29.31 4.37
N ALA A 610 23.88 -28.50 4.57
CA ALA A 610 23.90 -27.49 5.62
C ALA A 610 22.82 -26.41 5.44
N ALA A 611 22.47 -26.08 4.20
CA ALA A 611 21.39 -25.14 3.88
C ALA A 611 19.98 -25.73 4.09
N LEU A 612 19.84 -27.06 4.18
CA LEU A 612 18.55 -27.77 4.24
C LEU A 612 18.16 -28.25 5.66
N ILE A 613 19.05 -28.15 6.65
CA ILE A 613 18.78 -28.54 8.05
C ILE A 613 18.58 -27.28 8.90
N PRO A 614 17.45 -27.14 9.61
CA PRO A 614 17.19 -25.98 10.47
C PRO A 614 18.14 -25.96 11.68
N GLU A 615 18.62 -24.79 12.07
CA GLU A 615 19.60 -24.63 13.17
C GLU A 615 19.06 -25.05 14.54
N ARG A 616 17.74 -25.01 14.74
CA ARG A 616 17.08 -25.39 16.01
C ARG A 616 15.82 -26.22 15.78
N THR A 617 15.56 -27.15 16.70
CA THR A 617 14.28 -27.84 16.81
C THR A 617 13.22 -26.86 17.32
N ASP A 618 12.04 -26.80 16.69
CA ASP A 618 11.00 -25.85 17.03
C ASP A 618 9.59 -26.42 16.76
N LEU A 619 8.60 -25.99 17.54
CA LEU A 619 7.18 -26.29 17.34
C LEU A 619 6.48 -25.03 16.85
N LEU A 620 5.77 -25.12 15.72
CA LEU A 620 5.17 -24.00 15.02
C LEU A 620 3.65 -23.97 15.23
N ALA A 621 3.01 -22.85 14.88
CA ALA A 621 1.57 -22.68 15.01
C ALA A 621 0.82 -23.59 14.03
N ASN A 622 -0.20 -24.29 14.53
CA ASN A 622 -1.07 -25.11 13.70
C ASN A 622 -1.88 -24.26 12.70
N TYR A 623 -2.22 -24.83 11.54
CA TYR A 623 -3.06 -24.18 10.54
C TYR A 623 -4.09 -25.16 9.95
N PRO A 624 -5.34 -24.71 9.67
CA PRO A 624 -5.91 -23.45 10.14
C PRO A 624 -6.00 -23.38 11.69
N ASN A 625 -6.16 -22.18 12.26
CA ASN A 625 -6.41 -21.94 13.69
C ASN A 625 -7.16 -20.59 13.86
N PRO A 626 -8.46 -20.56 14.26
CA PRO A 626 -9.29 -21.70 14.63
C PRO A 626 -9.50 -22.69 13.47
N PHE A 627 -9.79 -23.95 13.77
CA PHE A 627 -10.05 -24.97 12.75
C PHE A 627 -11.36 -25.74 12.95
N ASN A 628 -11.85 -26.32 11.85
CA ASN A 628 -13.04 -27.16 11.78
C ASN A 628 -13.01 -28.06 10.53
N PRO A 629 -12.99 -29.40 10.60
CA PRO A 629 -12.67 -30.24 11.77
C PRO A 629 -11.17 -30.57 11.88
N GLU A 630 -10.35 -30.23 10.88
CA GLU A 630 -8.97 -30.71 10.74
C GLU A 630 -7.91 -29.59 10.81
N THR A 631 -6.72 -29.94 11.27
CA THR A 631 -5.58 -29.02 11.34
C THR A 631 -4.25 -29.75 11.14
N TRP A 632 -3.25 -29.01 10.69
CA TRP A 632 -1.87 -29.46 10.57
C TRP A 632 -1.02 -28.77 11.62
N ILE A 633 -0.17 -29.53 12.30
CA ILE A 633 0.70 -29.08 13.38
C ILE A 633 2.15 -29.11 12.86
N PRO A 634 2.66 -27.96 12.38
CA PRO A 634 3.97 -27.88 11.79
C PRO A 634 5.07 -27.86 12.86
N TYR A 635 6.23 -28.43 12.53
CA TYR A 635 7.42 -28.43 13.40
C TYR A 635 8.71 -28.49 12.58
N GLN A 636 9.86 -28.39 13.24
CA GLN A 636 11.17 -28.58 12.61
C GLN A 636 12.14 -29.25 13.58
N LEU A 637 13.10 -30.01 13.07
CA LEU A 637 14.06 -30.78 13.85
C LEU A 637 15.50 -30.40 13.46
N ALA A 638 16.29 -29.91 14.41
CA ALA A 638 17.73 -29.70 14.18
C ALA A 638 18.54 -31.00 14.21
N LYS A 639 18.01 -32.04 14.86
CA LYS A 639 18.61 -33.38 14.96
C LYS A 639 17.53 -34.45 14.81
N SER A 640 17.88 -35.59 14.22
CA SER A 640 16.98 -36.73 14.09
C SER A 640 16.55 -37.23 15.48
N ALA A 641 15.26 -37.47 15.68
CA ALA A 641 14.68 -37.81 16.98
C ALA A 641 13.42 -38.66 16.84
N LYS A 642 13.04 -39.39 17.90
CA LYS A 642 11.70 -40.00 17.97
C LYS A 642 10.68 -38.93 18.31
N VAL A 643 9.68 -38.77 17.45
CA VAL A 643 8.67 -37.72 17.52
C VAL A 643 7.30 -38.28 17.87
N SER A 644 6.62 -37.60 18.79
CA SER A 644 5.19 -37.76 19.04
C SER A 644 4.55 -36.41 19.36
N VAL A 645 3.32 -36.21 18.91
CA VAL A 645 2.50 -35.06 19.33
C VAL A 645 1.39 -35.55 20.26
N ARG A 646 1.30 -35.00 21.45
CA ARG A 646 0.22 -35.30 22.41
C ARG A 646 -0.74 -34.12 22.48
N ILE A 647 -2.02 -34.41 22.39
CA ILE A 647 -3.10 -33.44 22.38
C ILE A 647 -3.86 -33.54 23.69
N TYR A 648 -4.08 -32.41 24.35
CA TYR A 648 -4.73 -32.31 25.66
C TYR A 648 -5.90 -31.33 25.60
N ASP A 649 -6.94 -31.60 26.38
CA ASP A 649 -8.03 -30.65 26.59
C ASP A 649 -7.65 -29.55 27.60
N ALA A 650 -8.55 -28.60 27.83
CA ALA A 650 -8.34 -27.49 28.76
C ALA A 650 -8.14 -27.93 30.23
N THR A 651 -8.50 -29.16 30.60
CA THR A 651 -8.30 -29.72 31.95
C THR A 651 -6.94 -30.42 32.08
N GLY A 652 -6.21 -30.58 30.98
CA GLY A 652 -4.95 -31.33 30.92
C GLY A 652 -5.14 -32.83 30.70
N ALA A 653 -6.36 -33.30 30.42
CA ALA A 653 -6.59 -34.70 30.08
C ALA A 653 -6.10 -35.01 28.66
N LEU A 654 -5.47 -36.17 28.46
CA LEU A 654 -4.96 -36.60 27.16
C LEU A 654 -6.11 -36.98 26.24
N VAL A 655 -6.18 -36.33 25.08
CA VAL A 655 -7.24 -36.48 24.07
C VAL A 655 -6.80 -37.42 22.94
N ARG A 656 -5.57 -37.24 22.44
CA ARG A 656 -4.99 -38.06 21.35
C ARG A 656 -3.47 -38.00 21.35
N THR A 657 -2.82 -39.10 21.00
CA THR A 657 -1.38 -39.19 20.72
C THR A 657 -1.15 -39.50 19.25
N LEU A 658 -0.51 -38.57 18.54
CA LEU A 658 -0.01 -38.76 17.19
C LEU A 658 1.42 -39.32 17.27
N ALA A 659 1.56 -40.63 17.16
CA ALA A 659 2.85 -41.31 17.19
C ALA A 659 3.53 -41.22 15.81
N LEU A 660 4.29 -40.15 15.58
CA LEU A 660 4.97 -39.91 14.30
C LEU A 660 6.24 -40.78 14.09
N GLY A 661 6.73 -41.44 15.16
CA GLY A 661 7.86 -42.37 15.06
C GLY A 661 9.22 -41.66 14.95
N HIS A 662 10.25 -42.35 14.46
CA HIS A 662 11.57 -41.73 14.27
C HIS A 662 11.57 -40.81 13.05
N GLN A 663 11.99 -39.57 13.26
CA GLN A 663 11.97 -38.50 12.26
C GLN A 663 13.38 -37.92 12.12
N THR A 664 13.82 -37.67 10.89
CA THR A 664 15.15 -37.14 10.59
C THR A 664 15.21 -35.62 10.77
N ALA A 665 16.41 -35.06 10.96
CA ALA A 665 16.59 -33.60 10.98
C ALA A 665 16.03 -32.95 9.69
N GLY A 666 15.23 -31.89 9.83
CA GLY A 666 14.56 -31.24 8.70
C GLY A 666 13.29 -30.46 9.08
N ILE A 667 12.61 -29.93 8.06
CA ILE A 667 11.44 -29.06 8.18
C ILE A 667 10.14 -29.88 7.97
N TYR A 668 9.12 -29.68 8.81
CA TYR A 668 7.84 -30.41 8.80
C TYR A 668 6.66 -29.42 8.80
N GLN A 669 6.61 -28.54 7.81
CA GLN A 669 5.60 -27.46 7.72
C GLN A 669 4.45 -27.75 6.73
N GLU A 670 4.73 -28.53 5.69
CA GLU A 670 3.76 -28.87 4.65
C GLU A 670 2.70 -29.87 5.13
N LYS A 671 1.49 -29.83 4.55
CA LYS A 671 0.37 -30.74 4.90
C LYS A 671 0.75 -32.22 4.85
N SER A 672 1.66 -32.59 3.94
CA SER A 672 2.12 -33.96 3.74
C SER A 672 3.03 -34.50 4.85
N ARG A 673 3.53 -33.63 5.75
CA ARG A 673 4.51 -33.99 6.78
C ARG A 673 4.29 -33.39 8.16
N ALA A 674 3.56 -32.29 8.26
CA ALA A 674 3.09 -31.78 9.54
C ALA A 674 2.26 -32.86 10.25
N ALA A 675 2.22 -32.82 11.59
CA ALA A 675 1.36 -33.75 12.31
C ALA A 675 -0.10 -33.42 11.99
N TYR A 676 -0.85 -34.39 11.50
CA TYR A 676 -2.24 -34.20 11.13
C TYR A 676 -3.17 -34.56 12.28
N TRP A 677 -4.15 -33.70 12.57
CA TRP A 677 -5.24 -34.00 13.49
C TRP A 677 -6.59 -33.70 12.86
N ASP A 678 -7.48 -34.69 12.91
CA ASP A 678 -8.85 -34.70 12.37
C ASP A 678 -9.92 -34.24 13.39
N GLY A 679 -9.49 -33.67 14.52
CA GLY A 679 -10.40 -33.24 15.59
C GLY A 679 -11.09 -34.40 16.31
N LYS A 680 -10.51 -35.62 16.29
CA LYS A 680 -11.04 -36.79 17.00
C LYS A 680 -10.16 -37.24 18.17
N ASN A 681 -10.77 -37.87 19.19
CA ASN A 681 -10.06 -38.49 20.30
C ASN A 681 -9.46 -39.87 19.91
N GLU A 682 -8.84 -40.58 20.85
CA GLU A 682 -8.30 -41.94 20.65
C GLU A 682 -9.36 -42.97 20.17
N LEU A 683 -10.63 -42.78 20.54
CA LEU A 683 -11.75 -43.66 20.15
C LEU A 683 -12.32 -43.30 18.77
N GLY A 684 -11.82 -42.24 18.13
CA GLY A 684 -12.31 -41.76 16.82
C GLY A 684 -13.56 -40.88 16.91
N GLU A 685 -13.95 -40.44 18.12
CA GLU A 685 -15.08 -39.54 18.35
C GLU A 685 -14.64 -38.10 18.20
N SER A 686 -15.47 -37.27 17.55
CA SER A 686 -15.15 -35.85 17.37
C SER A 686 -15.23 -35.07 18.68
N VAL A 687 -14.21 -34.27 18.97
CA VAL A 687 -14.12 -33.48 20.22
C VAL A 687 -14.92 -32.18 20.15
N ALA A 688 -15.27 -31.56 21.28
CA ALA A 688 -16.08 -30.34 21.30
C ALA A 688 -15.32 -29.09 20.79
N SER A 689 -16.05 -28.02 20.45
CA SER A 689 -15.44 -26.69 20.27
C SER A 689 -14.80 -26.24 21.58
N GLY A 690 -13.61 -25.64 21.51
CA GLY A 690 -12.89 -25.24 22.71
C GLY A 690 -11.38 -25.12 22.50
N ILE A 691 -10.70 -24.79 23.60
CA ILE A 691 -9.25 -24.65 23.65
C ILE A 691 -8.62 -26.01 23.90
N TYR A 692 -7.62 -26.35 23.09
CA TYR A 692 -6.79 -27.55 23.23
C TYR A 692 -5.31 -27.16 23.21
N PHE A 693 -4.48 -28.06 23.73
CA PHE A 693 -3.02 -27.89 23.73
C PHE A 693 -2.38 -29.08 23.01
N TYR A 694 -1.39 -28.80 22.17
CA TYR A 694 -0.58 -29.82 21.53
C TYR A 694 0.86 -29.68 21.96
N MET A 695 1.46 -30.80 22.35
CA MET A 695 2.84 -30.89 22.82
C MET A 695 3.65 -31.78 21.90
N LEU A 696 4.70 -31.22 21.31
CA LEU A 696 5.70 -31.96 20.56
C LEU A 696 6.73 -32.54 21.53
N ILE A 697 7.02 -33.83 21.39
CA ILE A 697 8.13 -34.51 22.06
C ILE A 697 9.05 -35.02 20.96
N ALA A 698 10.29 -34.55 20.92
CA ALA A 698 11.30 -34.92 19.92
C ALA A 698 12.66 -35.18 20.62
N GLY A 699 12.90 -36.43 21.05
CA GLY A 699 14.07 -36.74 21.88
C GLY A 699 13.99 -36.01 23.22
N ASP A 700 15.01 -35.21 23.54
CA ASP A 700 15.04 -34.38 24.76
C ASP A 700 14.28 -33.04 24.62
N PHE A 701 13.83 -32.71 23.41
CA PHE A 701 13.06 -31.48 23.15
C PHE A 701 11.58 -31.68 23.45
N THR A 702 11.01 -30.75 24.22
CA THR A 702 9.56 -30.63 24.42
C THR A 702 9.10 -29.19 24.23
N ALA A 703 7.99 -29.01 23.53
CA ALA A 703 7.35 -27.71 23.38
C ALA A 703 5.83 -27.87 23.30
N THR A 704 5.10 -26.92 23.87
CA THR A 704 3.63 -26.93 23.93
C THR A 704 3.07 -25.66 23.33
N ARG A 705 1.99 -25.78 22.56
CA ARG A 705 1.24 -24.65 22.00
C ARG A 705 -0.26 -24.84 22.16
N LYS A 706 -0.98 -23.73 22.05
CA LYS A 706 -2.45 -23.65 22.10
C LYS A 706 -3.04 -23.74 20.69
N MET A 707 -4.17 -24.43 20.54
CA MET A 707 -5.03 -24.41 19.35
C MET A 707 -6.50 -24.23 19.75
N LEU A 708 -7.31 -23.74 18.81
CA LEU A 708 -8.74 -23.49 19.01
C LEU A 708 -9.57 -24.26 17.98
N ILE A 709 -10.50 -25.08 18.46
CA ILE A 709 -11.53 -25.71 17.64
C ILE A 709 -12.78 -24.84 17.69
N ARG A 710 -13.30 -24.48 16.50
CA ARG A 710 -14.55 -23.73 16.35
C ARG A 710 -15.44 -24.47 15.34
N LYS A 711 -16.23 -25.43 15.84
CA LYS A 711 -17.23 -26.13 15.04
C LYS A 711 -18.39 -25.26 14.62
#